data_AF-A0A9P6VMP1-F1
#
_entry.id   AF-A0A9P6VMP1-F1
#
_cell.length_a   1.000
_cell.length_b   1.000
_cell.length_c   1.000
_cell.angle_alpha   90.00
_cell.angle_beta   90.00
_cell.angle_gamma   90.00
#
_symmetry.space_group_name_H-M   'P 1'
#
loop_
_entity.id
_entity.type
_entity.pdbx_description
1 polymer ?
#
loop_
_entity_poly.entity_id
_entity_poly.type
_entity_poly.pdbx_seq_one_letter_code
_entity_poly.pdbx_strand_id
1 'polypeptide(L)'
;MVRLQQRRTRLLAIAIFLACFLSYACYGRDSRDVVTWQVSSTTTTRAPVDQVLQSTEILLSEKIPKARHSKAVQDVLPSSKPTEILLQEKAPHVQNSKETETPLPRSKPSETLLPEKVPQVQLFRPTEIILPESLAKAPIATLSSKVTMPVHPTVYDLSTMPTMPPSSATNGSLTTAPSMRIPPMSLTPSNFTVPTCIGYEQLQMSHREPLSAGKRQFPYSRPLPECRTFNLSSMETLIERMNDTVKDPDLFRLFENSYPNTLDTMIKWRGYAVETDPVTMNETVTDQELTYVITGDIDAMWLRDSASQVNSYLPLLVASSESESLASLWRGLINIQARYIVISPYCHSFQPPAESGIPPTKNGAYHNNHPNPAYNPNLVFDCKWELDSLASFLQISTAYYQRTNDLAFFDRYSWVSAVEAAVDAAGAMRVGTYSKEGKVEKSAWTFTGWTNRGSETLTNDGLGNPTKENGMVRTAFRPSDDACIYQFLVPANMMWAKYLEEASFIMEKLDDAKAENLTTVMRDFAYGIRRGIDRDAIVHHRDFGDIFAYEVDGYGGQNLMDDGEKAHDMMQEEVNGQLQMVLDSTTGKGVVHESVNAWNEYDWSRAWFGWANGLLGELILKLAERDEAAGESGDRWFAQSFQ
;
A
#
# COMPACT_ATOMS: atom_id res chain seq x y z
N MET A 1 2.97 56.56 -7.16
CA MET A 1 3.61 56.19 -8.45
C MET A 1 4.30 54.82 -8.44
N VAL A 2 5.11 54.45 -7.43
CA VAL A 2 5.88 53.17 -7.41
C VAL A 2 5.09 51.92 -7.81
N ARG A 3 3.86 51.70 -7.29
CA ARG A 3 3.00 50.56 -7.68
C ARG A 3 2.59 50.52 -9.17
N LEU A 4 2.65 51.64 -9.89
CA LEU A 4 2.43 51.69 -11.35
C LEU A 4 3.67 51.24 -12.12
N GLN A 5 4.86 51.53 -11.58
CA GLN A 5 6.15 51.23 -12.19
C GLN A 5 6.40 49.71 -12.15
N GLN A 6 6.15 49.05 -11.02
CA GLN A 6 6.20 47.59 -10.89
C GLN A 6 5.24 46.85 -11.85
N ARG A 7 4.03 47.40 -12.11
CA ARG A 7 3.09 46.81 -13.08
C ARG A 7 3.62 46.89 -14.53
N ARG A 8 4.28 47.99 -14.91
CA ARG A 8 4.91 48.11 -16.25
C ARG A 8 6.09 47.15 -16.43
N THR A 9 6.93 46.95 -15.40
CA THR A 9 8.06 46.00 -15.47
C THR A 9 7.58 44.55 -15.65
N ARG A 10 6.51 44.13 -14.96
CA ARG A 10 5.95 42.77 -15.14
C ARG A 10 5.35 42.54 -16.53
N LEU A 11 4.64 43.52 -17.10
CA LEU A 11 4.10 43.42 -18.46
C LEU A 11 5.19 43.32 -19.53
N LEU A 12 6.32 44.02 -19.37
CA LEU A 12 7.44 43.93 -20.29
C LEU A 12 8.13 42.54 -20.24
N ALA A 13 8.27 41.96 -19.05
CA ALA A 13 8.81 40.60 -18.89
C ALA A 13 7.91 39.54 -19.55
N ILE A 14 6.59 39.64 -19.38
CA ILE A 14 5.62 38.72 -20.01
C ILE A 14 5.66 38.82 -21.54
N ALA A 15 5.78 40.02 -22.09
CA ALA A 15 5.91 40.22 -23.54
C ALA A 15 7.18 39.59 -24.13
N ILE A 16 8.31 39.68 -23.41
CA ILE A 16 9.58 39.03 -23.81
C ILE A 16 9.45 37.49 -23.74
N PHE A 17 8.82 36.96 -22.70
CA PHE A 17 8.64 35.51 -22.54
C PHE A 17 7.75 34.91 -23.65
N LEU A 18 6.66 35.59 -24.01
CA LEU A 18 5.79 35.20 -25.13
C LEU A 18 6.50 35.26 -26.50
N ALA A 19 7.37 36.26 -26.72
CA ALA A 19 8.16 36.35 -27.96
C ALA A 19 9.16 35.20 -28.12
N CYS A 20 9.79 34.77 -27.02
CA CYS A 20 10.65 33.58 -27.01
C CYS A 20 9.86 32.29 -27.26
N PHE A 21 8.69 32.11 -26.62
CA PHE A 21 7.87 30.90 -26.80
C PHE A 21 7.32 30.74 -28.23
N LEU A 22 6.86 31.83 -28.85
CA LEU A 22 6.34 31.81 -30.22
C LEU A 22 7.40 31.50 -31.29
N SER A 23 8.70 31.63 -30.94
CA SER A 23 9.80 31.27 -31.84
C SER A 23 10.21 29.79 -31.72
N TYR A 24 9.72 29.06 -30.72
CA TYR A 24 10.01 27.63 -30.50
C TYR A 24 8.88 26.70 -30.96
N ALA A 25 7.68 27.24 -31.23
CA ALA A 25 6.47 26.49 -31.57
C ALA A 25 6.33 26.12 -33.07
N CYS A 26 7.37 26.34 -33.90
CA CYS A 26 7.34 26.12 -35.35
C CYS A 26 8.32 25.06 -35.85
N TYR A 27 8.44 23.93 -35.14
CA TYR A 27 8.98 22.69 -35.68
C TYR A 27 8.34 21.47 -34.98
N GLY A 28 8.02 20.41 -35.73
CA GLY A 28 7.62 19.12 -35.14
C GLY A 28 6.13 18.80 -35.09
N ARG A 29 5.43 18.82 -36.23
CA ARG A 29 4.17 18.06 -36.39
C ARG A 29 4.03 17.52 -37.81
N ASP A 30 4.45 16.27 -38.02
CA ASP A 30 3.68 15.31 -38.83
C ASP A 30 4.19 13.87 -38.63
N SER A 31 3.46 12.91 -39.19
CA SER A 31 3.40 11.53 -38.71
C SER A 31 4.19 10.49 -39.52
N ARG A 32 4.59 9.41 -38.83
CA ARG A 32 4.73 8.02 -39.31
C ARG A 32 5.41 7.80 -40.69
N ASP A 33 6.60 7.21 -40.66
CA ASP A 33 6.82 6.01 -41.48
C ASP A 33 7.92 5.12 -40.89
N VAL A 34 7.88 3.81 -41.18
CA VAL A 34 8.84 2.81 -40.66
C VAL A 34 9.73 2.32 -41.80
N VAL A 35 11.03 2.61 -41.72
CA VAL A 35 12.05 1.94 -42.55
C VAL A 35 13.26 1.56 -41.69
N THR A 36 13.44 0.26 -41.47
CA THR A 36 14.65 -0.31 -40.87
C THR A 36 15.79 -0.36 -41.88
N TRP A 37 16.98 0.14 -41.54
CA TRP A 37 18.22 -0.24 -42.23
C TRP A 37 19.34 -0.55 -41.24
N GLN A 38 19.88 -1.77 -41.37
CA GLN A 38 20.96 -2.34 -40.58
C GLN A 38 22.17 -2.49 -41.49
N VAL A 39 23.24 -1.71 -41.29
CA VAL A 39 24.47 -1.84 -42.09
C VAL A 39 25.74 -1.85 -41.24
N SER A 40 26.40 -3.00 -41.31
CA SER A 40 27.82 -3.29 -41.08
C SER A 40 28.80 -2.12 -40.85
N SER A 41 29.66 -2.27 -39.84
CA SER A 41 30.92 -1.54 -39.74
C SER A 41 32.03 -2.28 -40.49
N THR A 42 32.72 -1.63 -41.45
CA THR A 42 34.05 -2.10 -41.90
C THR A 42 34.88 -1.09 -42.71
N THR A 43 36.14 -0.90 -42.27
CA THR A 43 37.35 -0.55 -43.06
C THR A 43 37.72 0.91 -43.46
N THR A 44 39.01 1.23 -43.21
CA THR A 44 39.98 2.10 -43.97
C THR A 44 40.03 3.64 -43.86
N THR A 45 40.89 4.10 -42.93
CA THR A 45 42.10 4.98 -43.12
C THR A 45 42.05 6.46 -43.56
N ARG A 46 42.58 7.31 -42.65
CA ARG A 46 43.58 8.41 -42.83
C ARG A 46 43.33 9.60 -43.81
N ALA A 47 42.94 10.74 -43.19
CA ALA A 47 43.73 12.00 -43.10
C ALA A 47 43.97 12.90 -44.36
N PRO A 48 44.39 14.18 -44.22
CA PRO A 48 43.82 15.23 -43.33
C PRO A 48 43.81 16.69 -43.91
N VAL A 49 43.17 17.61 -43.15
CA VAL A 49 43.51 19.05 -42.96
C VAL A 49 43.14 20.14 -44.00
N ASP A 50 42.69 21.28 -43.43
CA ASP A 50 42.76 22.71 -43.82
C ASP A 50 41.59 23.50 -44.46
N GLN A 51 41.59 24.80 -44.11
CA GLN A 51 40.75 25.94 -44.57
C GLN A 51 39.25 25.98 -44.21
N VAL A 52 38.58 27.16 -44.08
CA VAL A 52 38.90 28.47 -43.45
C VAL A 52 37.58 29.28 -43.29
N LEU A 53 37.57 30.35 -42.49
CA LEU A 53 36.38 31.18 -42.20
C LEU A 53 35.91 32.11 -43.35
N GLN A 54 34.75 32.77 -43.13
CA GLN A 54 34.06 33.80 -43.95
C GLN A 54 33.04 33.25 -44.97
N SER A 55 31.89 33.88 -45.29
CA SER A 55 31.32 35.19 -44.87
C SER A 55 29.80 35.28 -45.15
N THR A 56 29.05 36.07 -44.37
CA THR A 56 27.99 36.98 -44.90
C THR A 56 27.56 38.05 -43.89
N GLU A 57 27.66 39.34 -44.26
CA GLU A 57 27.02 40.48 -43.56
C GLU A 57 26.78 41.64 -44.55
N ILE A 58 25.63 42.33 -44.46
CA ILE A 58 25.11 43.42 -45.33
C ILE A 58 23.77 43.91 -44.71
N LEU A 59 23.23 45.14 -44.78
CA LEU A 59 23.60 46.57 -44.97
C LEU A 59 22.29 47.36 -44.59
N LEU A 60 22.18 48.65 -44.24
CA LEU A 60 23.02 49.86 -44.09
C LEU A 60 22.85 50.41 -42.64
N SER A 61 23.63 51.32 -42.02
CA SER A 61 23.90 52.76 -42.27
C SER A 61 22.66 53.66 -42.49
N GLU A 62 22.47 54.86 -41.90
CA GLU A 62 23.33 55.76 -41.08
C GLU A 62 22.51 56.58 -40.04
N LYS A 63 23.13 57.05 -38.93
CA LYS A 63 23.34 58.49 -38.57
C LYS A 63 23.73 58.72 -37.09
N ILE A 64 24.60 59.71 -36.85
CA ILE A 64 25.04 60.20 -35.53
C ILE A 64 25.19 61.74 -35.61
N PRO A 65 25.02 62.52 -34.51
CA PRO A 65 26.22 63.13 -33.93
C PRO A 65 26.21 63.41 -32.40
N LYS A 66 27.32 63.03 -31.72
CA LYS A 66 28.07 63.75 -30.63
C LYS A 66 27.32 64.24 -29.36
N ALA A 67 27.81 64.07 -28.12
CA ALA A 67 28.96 63.35 -27.53
C ALA A 67 28.65 63.01 -26.01
N ARG A 68 29.39 63.24 -24.90
CA ARG A 68 30.67 63.92 -24.58
C ARG A 68 31.17 63.60 -23.12
N HIS A 69 32.43 63.16 -22.93
CA HIS A 69 33.22 63.08 -21.65
C HIS A 69 32.71 62.13 -20.52
N SER A 70 33.52 61.60 -19.57
CA SER A 70 34.99 61.32 -19.46
C SER A 70 35.34 60.52 -18.17
N LYS A 71 36.55 59.92 -18.10
CA LYS A 71 37.18 59.11 -17.00
C LYS A 71 36.72 57.63 -16.99
N ALA A 72 37.55 56.57 -17.00
CA ALA A 72 38.91 56.26 -16.44
C ALA A 72 38.89 56.07 -14.90
N VAL A 73 39.52 55.06 -14.28
CA VAL A 73 40.84 54.37 -14.49
C VAL A 73 40.68 52.85 -14.18
N GLN A 74 41.15 51.91 -15.02
CA GLN A 74 42.33 51.00 -14.85
C GLN A 74 42.64 50.46 -13.42
N ASP A 75 43.23 49.29 -13.14
CA ASP A 75 43.48 47.97 -13.79
C ASP A 75 43.83 47.00 -12.59
N VAL A 76 44.28 45.72 -12.63
CA VAL A 76 44.82 44.78 -13.64
C VAL A 76 44.62 43.31 -13.15
N LEU A 77 44.96 42.30 -13.96
CA LEU A 77 45.18 40.88 -13.55
C LEU A 77 46.66 40.50 -13.70
N PRO A 78 47.13 39.41 -13.05
CA PRO A 78 47.50 38.24 -13.85
C PRO A 78 47.20 36.87 -13.20
N SER A 79 47.43 35.79 -13.95
CA SER A 79 47.23 34.40 -13.55
C SER A 79 48.46 33.53 -13.83
N SER A 80 48.68 32.45 -13.07
CA SER A 80 49.47 31.29 -13.51
C SER A 80 49.29 30.02 -12.67
N LYS A 81 49.25 28.90 -13.39
CA LYS A 81 49.10 27.45 -13.11
C LYS A 81 49.85 26.79 -11.91
N PRO A 82 49.53 25.51 -11.58
CA PRO A 82 49.95 24.82 -10.34
C PRO A 82 51.32 24.12 -10.43
N THR A 83 51.70 23.40 -9.35
CA THR A 83 52.95 22.64 -9.22
C THR A 83 52.73 21.30 -8.52
N GLU A 84 53.24 20.20 -9.09
CA GLU A 84 53.37 18.89 -8.45
C GLU A 84 54.72 18.77 -7.73
N ILE A 85 54.79 18.05 -6.60
CA ILE A 85 56.06 17.59 -6.00
C ILE A 85 55.92 16.12 -5.54
N LEU A 86 57.02 15.38 -5.63
CA LEU A 86 57.12 13.91 -5.57
C LEU A 86 56.99 13.26 -4.18
N LEU A 87 56.65 11.97 -4.23
CA LEU A 87 56.93 10.93 -3.22
C LEU A 87 58.44 10.79 -2.93
N GLN A 88 58.81 10.44 -1.70
CA GLN A 88 60.00 9.62 -1.42
C GLN A 88 59.73 8.62 -0.29
N GLU A 89 60.15 7.38 -0.49
CA GLU A 89 60.15 6.32 0.53
C GLU A 89 61.38 6.41 1.45
N LYS A 90 61.27 5.91 2.69
CA LYS A 90 62.37 5.20 3.35
C LYS A 90 61.96 4.40 4.59
N ALA A 91 62.30 3.12 4.54
CA ALA A 91 62.53 2.20 5.66
C ALA A 91 63.98 1.68 5.54
N PRO A 92 64.51 0.79 6.42
CA PRO A 92 63.91 0.21 7.64
C PRO A 92 64.82 0.31 8.89
N HIS A 93 64.38 -0.23 10.02
CA HIS A 93 65.19 -1.17 10.82
C HIS A 93 64.31 -1.96 11.82
N VAL A 94 64.86 -3.06 12.36
CA VAL A 94 64.16 -4.08 13.17
C VAL A 94 64.95 -4.35 14.45
N GLN A 95 64.30 -4.47 15.62
CA GLN A 95 64.68 -5.45 16.66
C GLN A 95 63.64 -5.67 17.79
N ASN A 96 63.79 -6.83 18.45
CA ASN A 96 62.86 -7.49 19.38
C ASN A 96 62.76 -6.88 20.79
N SER A 97 61.58 -7.01 21.42
CA SER A 97 61.34 -7.77 22.67
C SER A 97 59.84 -7.70 23.04
N LYS A 98 59.11 -8.80 23.24
CA LYS A 98 58.95 -9.51 24.53
C LYS A 98 58.82 -8.59 25.75
N GLU A 99 57.63 -8.49 26.34
CA GLU A 99 57.27 -9.31 27.51
C GLU A 99 55.76 -9.28 27.82
N THR A 100 55.32 -10.15 28.73
CA THR A 100 53.95 -10.31 29.21
C THR A 100 53.81 -9.78 30.64
N GLU A 101 52.69 -9.15 30.99
CA GLU A 101 51.92 -9.50 32.20
C GLU A 101 50.59 -8.74 32.33
N THR A 102 49.61 -9.38 32.97
CA THR A 102 48.34 -8.78 33.42
C THR A 102 48.40 -8.60 34.93
N PRO A 103 47.87 -7.50 35.49
CA PRO A 103 46.89 -7.73 36.56
C PRO A 103 45.71 -6.74 36.62
N LEU A 104 44.55 -7.30 36.95
CA LEU A 104 43.39 -6.63 37.55
C LEU A 104 43.37 -6.93 39.08
N PRO A 105 42.51 -6.32 39.91
CA PRO A 105 41.93 -4.97 39.86
C PRO A 105 42.06 -4.24 41.23
N ARG A 106 41.65 -2.96 41.33
CA ARG A 106 41.09 -2.39 42.58
C ARG A 106 40.23 -1.15 42.36
N SER A 107 39.45 -0.77 43.37
CA SER A 107 38.12 -0.14 43.21
C SER A 107 37.94 1.22 43.92
N LYS A 108 36.96 1.99 43.40
CA LYS A 108 36.22 3.11 44.04
C LYS A 108 37.00 4.42 44.34
N PRO A 109 36.31 5.56 44.58
CA PRO A 109 34.85 5.82 44.48
C PRO A 109 34.44 7.00 43.56
N SER A 110 33.14 7.02 43.22
CA SER A 110 32.26 8.18 42.94
C SER A 110 32.83 9.60 43.03
N GLU A 111 32.66 10.37 41.95
CA GLU A 111 32.42 11.81 42.02
C GLU A 111 31.18 12.17 41.16
N THR A 112 30.41 13.18 41.57
CA THR A 112 29.03 13.39 41.09
C THR A 112 28.93 14.61 40.17
N LEU A 113 28.83 14.38 38.86
CA LEU A 113 28.54 15.44 37.89
C LEU A 113 27.04 15.54 37.61
N LEU A 114 26.51 16.75 37.71
CA LEU A 114 25.13 17.09 37.36
C LEU A 114 24.98 17.09 35.83
N PRO A 115 23.91 16.51 35.26
CA PRO A 115 23.65 16.62 33.83
C PRO A 115 23.25 18.04 33.46
N GLU A 116 23.85 18.59 32.40
CA GLU A 116 23.38 19.83 31.80
C GLU A 116 21.98 19.64 31.19
N LYS A 117 21.22 20.74 31.11
CA LYS A 117 19.86 20.72 30.57
C LYS A 117 19.86 20.54 29.05
N VAL A 118 19.77 19.29 28.61
CA VAL A 118 19.24 18.98 27.27
C VAL A 118 17.82 19.59 27.19
N PRO A 119 17.48 20.39 26.17
CA PRO A 119 16.12 20.88 26.01
C PRO A 119 15.19 19.70 25.74
N GLN A 120 14.10 19.59 26.51
CA GLN A 120 13.06 18.61 26.23
C GLN A 120 12.36 19.00 24.92
N VAL A 121 12.70 18.30 23.84
CA VAL A 121 11.81 18.23 22.67
C VAL A 121 10.49 17.67 23.16
N GLN A 122 9.41 18.38 22.87
CA GLN A 122 8.08 18.04 23.36
C GLN A 122 7.56 16.85 22.56
N LEU A 123 7.82 15.64 23.06
CA LEU A 123 7.28 14.40 22.50
C LEU A 123 5.77 14.55 22.30
N PHE A 124 5.35 14.61 21.02
CA PHE A 124 3.96 14.42 20.67
C PHE A 124 3.54 13.04 21.17
N ARG A 125 2.60 13.02 22.13
CA ARG A 125 1.96 11.77 22.52
C ARG A 125 1.26 11.20 21.29
N PRO A 126 1.23 9.87 21.10
CA PRO A 126 0.27 9.27 20.18
C PRO A 126 -1.12 9.79 20.52
N THR A 127 -1.87 10.22 19.52
CA THR A 127 -3.25 10.65 19.71
C THR A 127 -4.07 9.45 20.20
N GLU A 128 -4.45 9.45 21.48
CA GLU A 128 -5.39 8.47 22.01
C GLU A 128 -6.69 8.55 21.19
N ILE A 129 -7.07 7.44 20.54
CA ILE A 129 -8.37 7.34 19.86
C ILE A 129 -9.44 7.20 20.94
N ILE A 130 -9.85 8.34 21.50
CA ILE A 130 -10.97 8.42 22.45
C ILE A 130 -12.26 8.18 21.65
N LEU A 131 -12.64 6.91 21.54
CA LEU A 131 -13.94 6.51 21.00
C LEU A 131 -15.06 7.10 21.88
N PRO A 132 -16.05 7.81 21.30
CA PRO A 132 -17.18 8.34 22.07
C PRO A 132 -18.01 7.21 22.70
N GLU A 133 -18.17 7.22 24.02
CA GLU A 133 -18.85 6.15 24.80
C GLU A 133 -20.41 6.17 24.66
N SER A 134 -20.93 6.68 23.54
CA SER A 134 -22.31 7.18 23.41
C SER A 134 -23.29 6.28 22.64
N LEU A 135 -22.94 5.01 22.37
CA LEU A 135 -23.88 4.00 21.84
C LEU A 135 -24.15 2.81 22.80
N ALA A 136 -23.52 2.80 23.98
CA ALA A 136 -23.58 1.68 24.93
C ALA A 136 -24.34 2.00 26.23
N LYS A 137 -25.60 2.48 26.15
CA LYS A 137 -26.53 2.55 27.29
C LYS A 137 -28.02 2.41 26.90
N ALA A 138 -28.54 1.20 27.04
CA ALA A 138 -29.96 0.94 27.30
C ALA A 138 -30.04 -0.07 28.49
N PRO A 139 -30.88 0.15 29.51
CA PRO A 139 -30.76 -0.60 30.77
C PRO A 139 -31.41 -1.98 30.72
N ILE A 140 -30.64 -3.03 31.01
CA ILE A 140 -31.16 -4.38 31.26
C ILE A 140 -31.82 -4.40 32.64
N ALA A 141 -33.14 -4.59 32.68
CA ALA A 141 -33.87 -4.78 33.93
C ALA A 141 -33.71 -6.22 34.45
N THR A 142 -33.09 -6.40 35.61
CA THR A 142 -32.96 -7.71 36.26
C THR A 142 -34.32 -8.24 36.75
N LEU A 143 -34.73 -9.40 36.26
CA LEU A 143 -35.84 -10.18 36.82
C LEU A 143 -35.39 -11.63 36.99
N SER A 144 -35.42 -12.13 38.22
CA SER A 144 -34.92 -13.46 38.60
C SER A 144 -36.07 -14.46 38.74
N SER A 145 -35.98 -15.59 38.03
CA SER A 145 -36.73 -16.81 38.38
C SER A 145 -35.95 -18.07 38.02
N LYS A 146 -35.71 -18.94 39.01
CA LYS A 146 -35.08 -20.25 38.83
C LYS A 146 -36.06 -21.24 38.19
N VAL A 147 -35.60 -22.02 37.22
CA VAL A 147 -36.11 -23.38 36.93
C VAL A 147 -34.92 -24.28 36.63
N THR A 148 -34.93 -25.50 37.19
CA THR A 148 -33.84 -26.49 37.06
C THR A 148 -34.31 -27.68 36.24
N MET A 149 -33.50 -28.17 35.29
CA MET A 149 -33.77 -29.39 34.50
C MET A 149 -32.46 -30.22 34.34
N PRO A 150 -32.49 -31.56 34.46
CA PRO A 150 -31.31 -32.41 34.32
C PRO A 150 -31.22 -33.17 32.97
N VAL A 151 -30.03 -33.15 32.35
CA VAL A 151 -29.10 -34.31 32.19
C VAL A 151 -29.79 -35.71 32.25
N HIS A 152 -29.67 -36.66 31.29
CA HIS A 152 -28.53 -37.09 30.43
C HIS A 152 -29.02 -37.75 29.08
N PRO A 153 -28.23 -38.51 28.24
CA PRO A 153 -28.42 -38.55 26.78
C PRO A 153 -28.79 -39.92 26.17
N THR A 154 -28.97 -39.96 24.84
CA THR A 154 -28.93 -41.19 24.00
C THR A 154 -28.21 -40.97 22.67
N VAL A 155 -27.53 -42.02 22.20
CA VAL A 155 -26.83 -42.11 20.89
C VAL A 155 -27.80 -42.68 19.83
N TYR A 156 -27.55 -42.40 18.55
CA TYR A 156 -28.23 -43.05 17.41
C TYR A 156 -27.22 -43.75 16.47
N ASP A 157 -27.68 -44.83 15.86
CA ASP A 157 -26.92 -45.77 15.01
C ASP A 157 -27.61 -45.91 13.63
N LEU A 158 -26.86 -46.29 12.59
CA LEU A 158 -27.35 -46.41 11.22
C LEU A 158 -27.68 -47.87 10.84
N SER A 159 -28.94 -48.16 10.53
CA SER A 159 -29.27 -49.18 9.53
C SER A 159 -30.71 -49.13 9.01
N THR A 160 -30.91 -49.76 7.85
CA THR A 160 -32.18 -50.10 7.16
C THR A 160 -32.95 -48.99 6.43
N MET A 161 -33.04 -49.15 5.10
CA MET A 161 -34.07 -48.59 4.21
C MET A 161 -34.75 -49.73 3.44
N PRO A 162 -36.05 -49.61 3.08
CA PRO A 162 -36.69 -50.39 2.01
C PRO A 162 -37.04 -49.54 0.77
N THR A 163 -37.28 -50.20 -0.37
CA THR A 163 -37.42 -49.61 -1.71
C THR A 163 -38.87 -49.37 -2.18
N MET A 164 -39.05 -48.51 -3.19
CA MET A 164 -40.34 -48.29 -3.88
C MET A 164 -40.64 -49.33 -4.99
N PRO A 165 -41.92 -49.66 -5.22
CA PRO A 165 -42.43 -50.22 -6.48
C PRO A 165 -43.16 -49.16 -7.36
N PRO A 166 -43.39 -49.41 -8.67
CA PRO A 166 -43.76 -48.38 -9.65
C PRO A 166 -45.28 -48.21 -9.91
N SER A 167 -45.61 -47.15 -10.68
CA SER A 167 -46.96 -46.73 -11.07
C SER A 167 -47.69 -47.66 -12.05
N SER A 168 -49.02 -47.74 -11.93
CA SER A 168 -49.93 -48.16 -12.99
C SER A 168 -51.15 -47.22 -13.07
N ALA A 169 -51.78 -47.12 -14.25
CA ALA A 169 -52.81 -46.11 -14.53
C ALA A 169 -54.23 -46.69 -14.58
N THR A 170 -55.22 -45.93 -14.14
CA THR A 170 -56.65 -46.17 -14.39
C THR A 170 -57.41 -44.86 -14.61
N ASN A 171 -58.40 -44.88 -15.51
CA ASN A 171 -59.26 -43.73 -15.79
C ASN A 171 -60.40 -43.63 -14.77
N GLY A 172 -60.70 -42.41 -14.30
CA GLY A 172 -61.87 -42.10 -13.49
C GLY A 172 -62.55 -40.83 -13.99
N SER A 173 -63.71 -40.98 -14.64
CA SER A 173 -64.57 -39.86 -15.02
C SER A 173 -65.62 -39.63 -13.93
N LEU A 174 -65.98 -38.37 -13.63
CA LEU A 174 -67.40 -37.99 -13.54
C LEU A 174 -67.68 -36.47 -13.54
N THR A 175 -68.70 -36.09 -14.31
CA THR A 175 -69.62 -34.93 -14.12
C THR A 175 -69.12 -33.48 -14.23
N THR A 176 -70.06 -32.62 -14.65
CA THR A 176 -69.90 -31.21 -15.02
C THR A 176 -70.64 -30.26 -14.07
N ALA A 177 -70.12 -29.04 -13.93
CA ALA A 177 -70.79 -27.88 -13.33
C ALA A 177 -70.47 -26.61 -14.18
N PRO A 178 -71.29 -25.55 -14.14
CA PRO A 178 -71.42 -24.62 -15.27
C PRO A 178 -70.33 -23.54 -15.38
N SER A 179 -70.19 -23.00 -16.60
CA SER A 179 -69.19 -22.00 -16.99
C SER A 179 -69.46 -20.60 -16.41
N MET A 180 -68.42 -20.01 -15.81
CA MET A 180 -68.21 -18.56 -15.83
C MET A 180 -67.02 -18.25 -16.73
N ARG A 181 -67.17 -17.25 -17.62
CA ARG A 181 -66.08 -16.77 -18.48
C ARG A 181 -65.18 -15.81 -17.71
N ILE A 182 -64.03 -16.30 -17.26
CA ILE A 182 -62.89 -15.45 -16.91
C ILE A 182 -62.14 -15.14 -18.23
N PRO A 183 -61.76 -13.89 -18.52
CA PRO A 183 -60.94 -13.58 -19.69
C PRO A 183 -59.56 -14.26 -19.56
N PRO A 184 -58.95 -14.73 -20.66
CA PRO A 184 -57.64 -15.37 -20.58
C PRO A 184 -56.59 -14.36 -20.09
N MET A 185 -56.07 -14.55 -18.87
CA MET A 185 -54.84 -13.89 -18.47
C MET A 185 -53.74 -14.36 -19.41
N SER A 186 -53.11 -13.42 -20.09
CA SER A 186 -51.95 -13.72 -20.95
C SER A 186 -50.76 -14.10 -20.07
N LEU A 187 -50.64 -15.39 -19.76
CA LEU A 187 -49.41 -15.98 -19.24
C LEU A 187 -48.36 -16.00 -20.35
N THR A 188 -47.87 -14.82 -20.74
CA THR A 188 -46.53 -14.71 -21.32
C THR A 188 -45.56 -15.26 -20.27
N PRO A 189 -44.78 -16.31 -20.57
CA PRO A 189 -43.67 -16.66 -19.69
C PRO A 189 -42.72 -15.47 -19.70
N SER A 190 -42.58 -14.80 -18.56
CA SER A 190 -41.50 -13.85 -18.37
C SER A 190 -40.20 -14.64 -18.44
N ASN A 191 -39.48 -14.50 -19.55
CA ASN A 191 -38.12 -14.99 -19.67
C ASN A 191 -37.26 -14.24 -18.65
N PHE A 192 -37.20 -14.79 -17.43
CA PHE A 192 -36.16 -14.47 -16.47
C PHE A 192 -34.83 -14.97 -17.05
N THR A 193 -34.27 -14.16 -17.95
CA THR A 193 -32.87 -14.26 -18.33
C THR A 193 -32.06 -14.11 -17.05
N VAL A 194 -31.37 -15.19 -16.65
CA VAL A 194 -30.48 -15.17 -15.49
C VAL A 194 -29.51 -14.00 -15.66
N PRO A 195 -29.47 -13.03 -14.73
CA PRO A 195 -28.63 -11.85 -14.84
C PRO A 195 -27.18 -12.27 -15.10
N THR A 196 -26.66 -11.87 -16.27
CA THR A 196 -25.36 -12.34 -16.72
C THR A 196 -24.28 -11.51 -16.03
N CYS A 197 -23.67 -12.06 -14.98
CA CYS A 197 -22.53 -11.45 -14.30
C CYS A 197 -21.39 -11.28 -15.32
N ILE A 198 -21.03 -10.02 -15.60
CA ILE A 198 -19.90 -9.66 -16.46
C ILE A 198 -18.66 -9.38 -15.62
N GLY A 199 -17.48 -9.50 -16.24
CA GLY A 199 -16.22 -9.09 -15.63
C GLY A 199 -16.25 -7.61 -15.21
N TYR A 200 -15.52 -7.26 -14.15
CA TYR A 200 -15.63 -5.94 -13.55
C TYR A 200 -15.02 -4.83 -14.43
N GLU A 201 -13.99 -5.16 -15.20
CA GLU A 201 -13.39 -4.30 -16.21
C GLU A 201 -14.40 -4.00 -17.34
N GLN A 202 -15.20 -5.00 -17.75
CA GLN A 202 -16.29 -4.81 -18.69
C GLN A 202 -17.42 -3.96 -18.08
N LEU A 203 -17.70 -4.11 -16.78
CA LEU A 203 -18.67 -3.29 -16.07
C LEU A 203 -18.27 -1.81 -16.09
N GLN A 204 -17.02 -1.49 -15.73
CA GLN A 204 -16.49 -0.13 -15.75
C GLN A 204 -16.52 0.51 -17.14
N MET A 205 -16.20 -0.25 -18.20
CA MET A 205 -16.30 0.25 -19.58
C MET A 205 -17.75 0.52 -20.01
N SER A 206 -18.73 -0.17 -19.41
CA SER A 206 -20.13 -0.16 -19.88
C SER A 206 -20.98 1.06 -19.48
N HIS A 207 -20.45 2.01 -18.69
CA HIS A 207 -21.10 3.29 -18.35
C HIS A 207 -22.59 3.16 -18.00
N ARG A 208 -22.90 2.36 -16.97
CA ARG A 208 -24.29 1.97 -16.68
C ARG A 208 -25.12 3.09 -16.04
N GLU A 209 -26.31 3.25 -16.59
CA GLU A 209 -27.44 3.93 -15.96
C GLU A 209 -27.90 3.20 -14.67
N PRO A 210 -28.45 3.93 -13.67
CA PRO A 210 -28.64 5.38 -13.66
C PRO A 210 -27.33 6.13 -13.42
N LEU A 211 -27.06 7.17 -14.21
CA LEU A 211 -25.99 8.12 -13.89
C LEU A 211 -26.31 8.93 -12.61
N SER A 212 -25.30 9.50 -11.95
CA SER A 212 -25.51 10.46 -10.86
C SER A 212 -26.22 11.72 -11.38
N ALA A 213 -26.98 12.37 -10.48
CA ALA A 213 -27.72 13.59 -10.80
C ALA A 213 -26.85 14.87 -10.82
N GLY A 214 -25.55 14.75 -10.58
CA GLY A 214 -24.61 15.85 -10.55
C GLY A 214 -23.99 16.16 -11.92
N LYS A 215 -23.10 17.15 -11.92
CA LYS A 215 -22.41 17.68 -13.11
C LYS A 215 -21.52 16.65 -13.83
N ARG A 216 -20.97 15.67 -13.11
CA ARG A 216 -20.04 14.66 -13.65
C ARG A 216 -20.76 13.42 -14.18
N GLN A 217 -22.02 13.20 -13.79
CA GLN A 217 -22.88 12.11 -14.27
C GLN A 217 -22.21 10.73 -14.22
N PHE A 218 -21.57 10.40 -13.09
CA PHE A 218 -20.90 9.12 -12.88
C PHE A 218 -21.86 7.93 -13.00
N PRO A 219 -21.47 6.84 -13.68
CA PRO A 219 -22.28 5.63 -13.79
C PRO A 219 -22.36 4.88 -12.47
N TYR A 220 -23.34 3.99 -12.36
CA TYR A 220 -23.39 2.99 -11.30
C TYR A 220 -22.43 1.84 -11.64
N SER A 221 -21.31 1.79 -10.93
CA SER A 221 -20.15 0.91 -11.21
C SER A 221 -20.03 -0.24 -10.22
N ARG A 222 -21.06 -0.54 -9.41
CA ARG A 222 -21.14 -1.76 -8.58
C ARG A 222 -21.74 -2.94 -9.37
N PRO A 223 -21.33 -4.20 -9.11
CA PRO A 223 -22.05 -5.38 -9.59
C PRO A 223 -23.51 -5.43 -9.10
N LEU A 224 -24.34 -6.19 -9.82
CA LEU A 224 -25.66 -6.59 -9.32
C LEU A 224 -25.50 -7.42 -8.03
N PRO A 225 -26.42 -7.36 -7.05
CA PRO A 225 -26.25 -8.01 -5.75
C PRO A 225 -25.90 -9.51 -5.82
N GLU A 226 -26.52 -10.23 -6.76
CA GLU A 226 -26.29 -11.65 -7.07
C GLU A 226 -24.93 -11.96 -7.71
N CYS A 227 -24.20 -10.93 -8.15
CA CYS A 227 -22.86 -11.01 -8.75
C CYS A 227 -21.75 -10.48 -7.82
N ARG A 228 -22.08 -10.03 -6.59
CA ARG A 228 -21.09 -9.52 -5.62
C ARG A 228 -20.36 -10.65 -4.91
N THR A 229 -19.04 -10.56 -4.76
CA THR A 229 -18.23 -11.63 -4.14
C THR A 229 -18.49 -11.83 -2.64
N PHE A 230 -18.92 -10.79 -1.93
CA PHE A 230 -19.31 -10.80 -0.53
C PHE A 230 -20.43 -9.78 -0.30
N ASN A 231 -21.58 -10.22 0.21
CA ASN A 231 -22.71 -9.34 0.51
C ASN A 231 -22.77 -9.05 2.02
N LEU A 232 -22.72 -7.78 2.40
CA LEU A 232 -22.72 -7.34 3.80
C LEU A 232 -23.88 -6.36 4.08
N SER A 233 -24.87 -6.78 4.87
CA SER A 233 -26.04 -5.94 5.17
C SER A 233 -25.68 -4.61 5.85
N SER A 234 -24.67 -4.59 6.72
CA SER A 234 -24.21 -3.34 7.37
C SER A 234 -23.46 -2.39 6.43
N MET A 235 -22.95 -2.87 5.28
CA MET A 235 -22.44 -2.01 4.22
C MET A 235 -23.59 -1.32 3.49
N GLU A 236 -24.61 -2.07 3.08
CA GLU A 236 -25.76 -1.47 2.36
C GLU A 236 -26.50 -0.46 3.26
N THR A 237 -26.75 -0.78 4.54
CA THR A 237 -27.31 0.17 5.53
C THR A 237 -26.43 1.41 5.74
N LEU A 238 -25.09 1.27 5.66
CA LEU A 238 -24.18 2.41 5.73
C LEU A 238 -24.26 3.26 4.45
N ILE A 239 -24.33 2.65 3.27
CA ILE A 239 -24.50 3.36 1.99
C ILE A 239 -25.82 4.14 1.98
N GLU A 240 -26.92 3.55 2.49
CA GLU A 240 -28.20 4.24 2.70
C GLU A 240 -28.04 5.47 3.62
N ARG A 241 -27.38 5.33 4.79
CA ARG A 241 -27.08 6.49 5.68
C ARG A 241 -26.23 7.56 4.99
N MET A 242 -25.25 7.14 4.19
CA MET A 242 -24.31 8.06 3.54
C MET A 242 -24.97 8.82 2.38
N ASN A 243 -26.02 8.29 1.75
CA ASN A 243 -26.87 9.03 0.79
C ASN A 243 -27.59 10.21 1.47
N ASP A 244 -28.10 9.99 2.69
CA ASP A 244 -28.68 11.07 3.50
C ASP A 244 -27.62 12.03 4.07
N THR A 245 -26.34 11.67 4.07
CA THR A 245 -25.25 12.48 4.63
C THR A 245 -24.54 13.33 3.57
N VAL A 246 -24.11 12.71 2.48
CA VAL A 246 -23.32 13.32 1.40
C VAL A 246 -24.25 14.02 0.42
N LYS A 247 -24.41 15.34 0.55
CA LYS A 247 -25.38 16.09 -0.27
C LYS A 247 -24.96 16.31 -1.72
N ASP A 248 -23.72 16.00 -2.09
CA ASP A 248 -23.31 16.00 -3.48
C ASP A 248 -23.52 14.63 -4.15
N PRO A 249 -24.37 14.53 -5.20
CA PRO A 249 -24.69 13.26 -5.85
C PRO A 249 -23.54 12.63 -6.64
N ASP A 250 -22.52 13.39 -7.07
CA ASP A 250 -21.34 12.82 -7.73
C ASP A 250 -20.39 12.22 -6.68
N LEU A 251 -20.19 12.93 -5.56
CA LEU A 251 -19.38 12.42 -4.44
C LEU A 251 -20.05 11.21 -3.75
N PHE A 252 -21.38 11.22 -3.59
CA PHE A 252 -22.09 10.05 -3.09
C PHE A 252 -21.98 8.86 -4.05
N ARG A 253 -22.16 9.04 -5.37
CA ARG A 253 -22.00 7.95 -6.35
C ARG A 253 -20.57 7.40 -6.35
N LEU A 254 -19.55 8.26 -6.22
CA LEU A 254 -18.17 7.82 -6.09
C LEU A 254 -17.94 7.01 -4.80
N PHE A 255 -18.45 7.47 -3.67
CA PHE A 255 -18.41 6.70 -2.41
C PHE A 255 -19.10 5.33 -2.53
N GLU A 256 -20.30 5.29 -3.09
CA GLU A 256 -21.10 4.08 -3.29
C GLU A 256 -20.41 3.09 -4.23
N ASN A 257 -19.77 3.57 -5.31
CA ASN A 257 -19.01 2.72 -6.24
C ASN A 257 -17.70 2.20 -5.63
N SER A 258 -16.96 3.06 -4.91
CA SER A 258 -15.61 2.77 -4.43
C SER A 258 -15.59 2.01 -3.09
N TYR A 259 -16.27 2.47 -2.05
CA TYR A 259 -16.08 1.90 -0.71
C TYR A 259 -16.41 0.40 -0.61
N PRO A 260 -17.54 -0.12 -1.13
CA PRO A 260 -17.81 -1.57 -1.11
C PRO A 260 -16.99 -2.38 -2.12
N ASN A 261 -16.14 -1.76 -2.96
CA ASN A 261 -15.56 -2.41 -4.14
C ASN A 261 -14.79 -3.71 -3.85
N THR A 262 -14.08 -3.81 -2.72
CA THR A 262 -13.42 -5.08 -2.34
C THR A 262 -14.42 -6.17 -2.01
N LEU A 263 -15.46 -5.88 -1.21
CA LEU A 263 -16.52 -6.85 -0.91
C LEU A 263 -17.28 -7.26 -2.18
N ASP A 264 -17.59 -6.30 -3.04
CA ASP A 264 -18.31 -6.50 -4.28
C ASP A 264 -17.53 -7.35 -5.31
N THR A 265 -16.19 -7.26 -5.37
CA THR A 265 -15.42 -7.76 -6.53
C THR A 265 -14.16 -8.57 -6.24
N MET A 266 -13.53 -8.42 -5.08
CA MET A 266 -12.16 -8.90 -4.81
C MET A 266 -12.09 -10.05 -3.81
N ILE A 267 -13.19 -10.45 -3.18
CA ILE A 267 -13.24 -11.63 -2.29
C ILE A 267 -13.31 -12.89 -3.15
N LYS A 268 -12.20 -13.17 -3.85
CA LYS A 268 -12.11 -14.10 -4.97
C LYS A 268 -12.36 -15.56 -4.56
N TRP A 269 -12.06 -15.92 -3.31
CA TRP A 269 -12.50 -17.18 -2.71
C TRP A 269 -12.63 -17.10 -1.18
N ARG A 270 -13.57 -17.86 -0.62
CA ARG A 270 -13.68 -18.17 0.81
C ARG A 270 -13.92 -19.66 1.00
N GLY A 271 -13.43 -20.21 2.10
CA GLY A 271 -13.64 -21.60 2.47
C GLY A 271 -12.91 -21.94 3.76
N TYR A 272 -12.51 -23.20 3.89
CA TYR A 272 -11.75 -23.71 5.04
C TYR A 272 -10.49 -24.43 4.55
N ALA A 273 -9.46 -24.50 5.40
CA ALA A 273 -8.25 -25.25 5.09
C ALA A 273 -8.51 -26.75 5.00
N VAL A 274 -7.80 -27.42 4.08
CA VAL A 274 -7.73 -28.87 4.00
C VAL A 274 -6.38 -29.35 4.51
N GLU A 275 -6.40 -30.29 5.43
CA GLU A 275 -5.22 -31.03 5.86
C GLU A 275 -5.14 -32.36 5.09
N THR A 276 -4.00 -32.63 4.46
CA THR A 276 -3.70 -33.91 3.80
C THR A 276 -2.86 -34.77 4.74
N ASP A 277 -3.36 -35.94 5.13
CA ASP A 277 -2.57 -36.90 5.93
C ASP A 277 -1.37 -37.41 5.09
N PRO A 278 -0.11 -37.26 5.57
CA PRO A 278 1.08 -37.48 4.75
C PRO A 278 1.41 -38.97 4.48
N VAL A 279 0.65 -39.91 5.06
CA VAL A 279 0.88 -41.37 4.92
C VAL A 279 -0.20 -42.00 4.03
N THR A 280 -1.44 -41.57 4.19
CA THR A 280 -2.64 -42.11 3.52
C THR A 280 -3.10 -41.24 2.35
N MET A 281 -2.64 -39.99 2.26
CA MET A 281 -3.07 -38.96 1.30
C MET A 281 -4.58 -38.67 1.36
N ASN A 282 -5.22 -38.93 2.51
CA ASN A 282 -6.60 -38.54 2.75
C ASN A 282 -6.68 -37.05 3.11
N GLU A 283 -7.64 -36.35 2.52
CA GLU A 283 -7.92 -34.94 2.78
C GLU A 283 -9.04 -34.77 3.81
N THR A 284 -8.83 -33.89 4.79
CA THR A 284 -9.80 -33.54 5.83
C THR A 284 -10.01 -32.03 5.85
N VAL A 285 -11.26 -31.57 5.73
CA VAL A 285 -11.62 -30.16 5.88
C VAL A 285 -11.62 -29.80 7.37
N THR A 286 -10.90 -28.74 7.73
CA THR A 286 -10.76 -28.22 9.10
C THR A 286 -11.82 -27.15 9.43
N ASP A 287 -11.78 -26.59 10.63
CA ASP A 287 -12.52 -25.37 10.99
C ASP A 287 -11.71 -24.07 10.73
N GLN A 288 -10.50 -24.16 10.16
CA GLN A 288 -9.69 -22.98 9.82
C GLN A 288 -10.29 -22.25 8.62
N GLU A 289 -11.07 -21.20 8.87
CA GLU A 289 -11.54 -20.27 7.82
C GLU A 289 -10.38 -19.72 6.99
N LEU A 290 -10.58 -19.55 5.69
CA LEU A 290 -9.64 -18.93 4.75
C LEU A 290 -10.38 -17.92 3.85
N THR A 291 -9.73 -16.81 3.51
CA THR A 291 -10.28 -15.79 2.59
C THR A 291 -9.17 -15.26 1.68
N TYR A 292 -9.26 -15.57 0.39
CA TYR A 292 -8.33 -15.13 -0.64
C TYR A 292 -8.84 -13.85 -1.29
N VAL A 293 -8.07 -12.76 -1.17
CA VAL A 293 -8.42 -11.41 -1.63
C VAL A 293 -7.43 -10.96 -2.69
N ILE A 294 -7.93 -10.58 -3.87
CA ILE A 294 -7.08 -10.08 -4.97
C ILE A 294 -6.99 -8.55 -4.95
N THR A 295 -5.90 -8.00 -5.48
CA THR A 295 -5.68 -6.53 -5.50
C THR A 295 -6.66 -5.78 -6.43
N GLY A 296 -7.26 -6.51 -7.36
CA GLY A 296 -8.20 -6.04 -8.38
C GLY A 296 -7.87 -6.66 -9.74
N ASP A 297 -7.46 -5.83 -10.69
CA ASP A 297 -7.05 -6.23 -12.05
C ASP A 297 -5.81 -7.16 -12.14
N ILE A 298 -5.17 -7.47 -11.00
CA ILE A 298 -4.16 -8.53 -10.88
C ILE A 298 -4.74 -9.65 -10.00
N ASP A 299 -4.90 -10.84 -10.58
CA ASP A 299 -5.51 -12.03 -9.96
C ASP A 299 -4.55 -12.77 -9.00
N ALA A 300 -3.89 -12.02 -8.12
CA ALA A 300 -2.97 -12.49 -7.09
C ALA A 300 -3.13 -11.64 -5.81
N MET A 301 -2.71 -12.20 -4.67
CA MET A 301 -2.94 -11.63 -3.34
C MET A 301 -1.66 -11.07 -2.73
N TRP A 302 -1.53 -9.74 -2.66
CA TRP A 302 -0.49 -9.06 -1.89
C TRP A 302 -0.87 -9.00 -0.40
N LEU A 303 0.09 -9.20 0.50
CA LEU A 303 -0.15 -9.11 1.95
C LEU A 303 -0.55 -7.68 2.38
N ARG A 304 0.14 -6.67 1.84
CA ARG A 304 -0.17 -5.24 2.01
C ARG A 304 -1.57 -4.90 1.54
N ASP A 305 -1.87 -5.14 0.26
CA ASP A 305 -3.13 -4.75 -0.37
C ASP A 305 -4.32 -5.44 0.32
N SER A 306 -4.26 -6.77 0.48
CA SER A 306 -5.38 -7.52 1.07
C SER A 306 -5.67 -7.14 2.52
N ALA A 307 -4.63 -6.85 3.32
CA ALA A 307 -4.80 -6.28 4.66
C ALA A 307 -5.47 -4.90 4.59
N SER A 308 -4.97 -4.00 3.74
CA SER A 308 -5.47 -2.63 3.63
C SER A 308 -6.91 -2.58 3.12
N GLN A 309 -7.21 -3.32 2.06
CA GLN A 309 -8.53 -3.50 1.44
C GLN A 309 -9.60 -3.94 2.45
N VAL A 310 -9.26 -4.84 3.37
CA VAL A 310 -10.21 -5.33 4.40
C VAL A 310 -10.19 -4.43 5.65
N ASN A 311 -9.05 -3.84 6.01
CA ASN A 311 -8.95 -2.88 7.11
C ASN A 311 -9.81 -1.62 6.87
N SER A 312 -10.05 -1.20 5.63
CA SER A 312 -11.00 -0.10 5.37
C SER A 312 -12.41 -0.36 5.88
N TYR A 313 -12.82 -1.62 6.08
CA TYR A 313 -14.11 -1.97 6.68
C TYR A 313 -14.11 -1.98 8.22
N LEU A 314 -12.99 -1.68 8.87
CA LEU A 314 -12.85 -1.74 10.35
C LEU A 314 -13.99 -1.03 11.12
N PRO A 315 -14.55 0.11 10.68
CA PRO A 315 -15.73 0.71 11.32
C PRO A 315 -16.91 -0.28 11.47
N LEU A 316 -17.13 -1.16 10.49
CA LEU A 316 -18.19 -2.17 10.45
C LEU A 316 -17.85 -3.48 11.19
N LEU A 317 -16.64 -3.65 11.74
CA LEU A 317 -16.26 -4.87 12.46
C LEU A 317 -17.00 -5.01 13.79
N VAL A 318 -17.75 -6.11 13.93
CA VAL A 318 -18.38 -6.57 15.17
C VAL A 318 -18.02 -8.05 15.37
N ALA A 319 -17.74 -8.45 16.60
CA ALA A 319 -17.46 -9.86 16.93
C ALA A 319 -18.62 -10.78 16.52
N SER A 320 -18.32 -11.86 15.79
CA SER A 320 -19.31 -12.84 15.34
C SER A 320 -18.67 -14.18 15.01
N SER A 321 -19.40 -15.27 15.26
CA SER A 321 -19.05 -16.65 14.93
C SER A 321 -19.68 -17.15 13.62
N GLU A 322 -20.51 -16.36 12.95
CA GLU A 322 -21.20 -16.78 11.72
C GLU A 322 -20.24 -16.80 10.52
N SER A 323 -20.30 -17.83 9.66
CA SER A 323 -19.40 -17.98 8.49
C SER A 323 -19.54 -16.88 7.44
N GLU A 324 -20.71 -16.26 7.37
CA GLU A 324 -20.99 -15.14 6.45
C GLU A 324 -20.79 -13.78 7.13
N SER A 325 -20.30 -13.75 8.37
CA SER A 325 -19.97 -12.49 9.04
C SER A 325 -18.70 -11.87 8.47
N LEU A 326 -18.60 -10.54 8.57
CA LEU A 326 -17.36 -9.85 8.26
C LEU A 326 -16.21 -10.28 9.22
N ALA A 327 -16.52 -10.74 10.43
CA ALA A 327 -15.52 -11.30 11.35
C ALA A 327 -14.91 -12.62 10.84
N SER A 328 -15.68 -13.45 10.12
CA SER A 328 -15.17 -14.62 9.39
C SER A 328 -14.22 -14.21 8.26
N LEU A 329 -14.56 -13.14 7.51
CA LEU A 329 -13.68 -12.57 6.48
C LEU A 329 -12.30 -12.18 7.06
N TRP A 330 -12.28 -11.52 8.22
CA TRP A 330 -11.03 -11.16 8.91
C TRP A 330 -10.22 -12.36 9.36
N ARG A 331 -10.84 -13.34 10.05
CA ARG A 331 -10.13 -14.55 10.50
C ARG A 331 -9.58 -15.34 9.32
N GLY A 332 -10.38 -15.47 8.25
CA GLY A 332 -9.97 -16.10 6.99
C GLY A 332 -8.80 -15.40 6.30
N LEU A 333 -8.76 -14.06 6.33
CA LEU A 333 -7.65 -13.27 5.83
C LEU A 333 -6.39 -13.46 6.68
N ILE A 334 -6.50 -13.35 8.01
CA ILE A 334 -5.36 -13.51 8.93
C ILE A 334 -4.79 -14.94 8.84
N ASN A 335 -5.64 -15.97 8.76
CA ASN A 335 -5.23 -17.36 8.59
C ASN A 335 -4.46 -17.59 7.28
N ILE A 336 -4.94 -17.06 6.15
CA ILE A 336 -4.25 -17.28 4.86
C ILE A 336 -2.95 -16.47 4.77
N GLN A 337 -2.92 -15.23 5.30
CA GLN A 337 -1.68 -14.46 5.40
C GLN A 337 -0.65 -15.16 6.31
N ALA A 338 -1.08 -15.73 7.44
CA ALA A 338 -0.22 -16.51 8.32
C ALA A 338 0.37 -17.74 7.59
N ARG A 339 -0.47 -18.47 6.83
CA ARG A 339 -0.03 -19.58 5.97
C ARG A 339 1.03 -19.11 4.94
N TYR A 340 0.78 -18.00 4.26
CA TYR A 340 1.69 -17.46 3.24
C TYR A 340 3.05 -17.01 3.82
N ILE A 341 3.05 -16.34 4.97
CA ILE A 341 4.27 -15.93 5.67
C ILE A 341 5.10 -17.15 6.13
N VAL A 342 4.44 -18.23 6.58
CA VAL A 342 5.13 -19.50 6.90
C VAL A 342 5.67 -20.21 5.65
N ILE A 343 5.03 -20.06 4.49
CA ILE A 343 5.51 -20.61 3.21
C ILE A 343 6.75 -19.87 2.70
N SER A 344 6.75 -18.53 2.72
CA SER A 344 7.90 -17.73 2.31
C SER A 344 7.83 -16.29 2.86
N PRO A 345 8.46 -16.00 4.01
CA PRO A 345 8.30 -14.71 4.70
C PRO A 345 8.99 -13.53 4.00
N TYR A 346 9.75 -13.79 2.92
CA TYR A 346 10.42 -12.76 2.12
C TYR A 346 9.62 -12.31 0.88
N CYS A 347 8.45 -12.88 0.63
CA CYS A 347 7.64 -12.57 -0.57
C CYS A 347 6.40 -11.75 -0.20
N HIS A 348 6.11 -10.71 -0.98
CA HIS A 348 4.94 -9.86 -0.79
C HIS A 348 3.61 -10.42 -1.34
N SER A 349 3.62 -11.33 -2.32
CA SER A 349 2.43 -11.69 -3.12
C SER A 349 2.31 -13.18 -3.45
N PHE A 350 1.07 -13.69 -3.39
CA PHE A 350 0.79 -15.13 -3.31
C PHE A 350 -0.32 -15.60 -4.27
N GLN A 351 -0.28 -16.89 -4.59
CA GLN A 351 -1.22 -17.60 -5.47
C GLN A 351 -2.46 -18.08 -4.69
N PRO A 352 -3.57 -18.42 -5.37
CA PRO A 352 -4.75 -18.99 -4.72
C PRO A 352 -4.41 -20.25 -3.89
N PRO A 353 -5.07 -20.47 -2.74
CA PRO A 353 -4.91 -21.71 -1.99
C PRO A 353 -5.41 -22.90 -2.82
N ALA A 354 -4.75 -24.05 -2.71
CA ALA A 354 -5.07 -25.22 -3.54
C ALA A 354 -6.53 -25.67 -3.34
N GLU A 355 -7.04 -25.52 -2.11
CA GLU A 355 -8.42 -25.78 -1.71
C GLU A 355 -9.47 -24.96 -2.48
N SER A 356 -9.08 -23.85 -3.12
CA SER A 356 -9.99 -23.03 -3.93
C SER A 356 -10.30 -23.62 -5.31
N GLY A 357 -9.45 -24.53 -5.80
CA GLY A 357 -9.50 -25.01 -7.19
C GLY A 357 -9.19 -23.95 -8.26
N ILE A 358 -8.83 -22.72 -7.87
CA ILE A 358 -8.44 -21.64 -8.79
C ILE A 358 -6.99 -21.90 -9.25
N PRO A 359 -6.70 -21.91 -10.56
CA PRO A 359 -5.35 -22.15 -11.07
C PRO A 359 -4.41 -20.97 -10.72
N PRO A 360 -3.12 -21.22 -10.44
CA PRO A 360 -2.13 -20.16 -10.22
C PRO A 360 -2.03 -19.16 -11.39
N THR A 361 -2.01 -17.88 -11.06
CA THR A 361 -1.92 -16.78 -12.02
C THR A 361 -0.49 -16.64 -12.52
N LYS A 362 -0.30 -16.58 -13.84
CA LYS A 362 1.04 -16.53 -14.45
C LYS A 362 1.66 -15.13 -14.33
N ASN A 363 2.59 -14.95 -13.39
CA ASN A 363 3.50 -13.81 -13.40
C ASN A 363 4.42 -13.86 -14.64
N GLY A 364 4.44 -12.80 -15.44
CA GLY A 364 5.32 -12.66 -16.60
C GLY A 364 6.79 -12.40 -16.24
N ALA A 365 7.05 -11.78 -15.08
CA ALA A 365 8.39 -11.43 -14.61
C ALA A 365 9.16 -12.62 -14.01
N TYR A 366 8.47 -13.71 -13.61
CA TYR A 366 9.08 -14.86 -12.93
C TYR A 366 10.34 -15.43 -13.61
N HIS A 367 10.40 -15.47 -14.96
CA HIS A 367 11.58 -15.98 -15.67
C HIS A 367 12.77 -15.01 -15.70
N ASN A 368 12.54 -13.75 -15.34
CA ASN A 368 13.55 -12.70 -15.29
C ASN A 368 13.96 -12.36 -13.84
N ASN A 369 13.06 -12.58 -12.87
CA ASN A 369 13.25 -12.32 -11.44
C ASN A 369 13.94 -13.50 -10.77
N HIS A 370 15.10 -13.25 -10.17
CA HIS A 370 15.92 -14.25 -9.48
C HIS A 370 16.11 -13.87 -8.01
N PRO A 371 15.09 -14.01 -7.16
CA PRO A 371 15.24 -13.99 -5.72
C PRO A 371 16.02 -15.23 -5.25
N ASN A 372 16.81 -15.05 -4.20
CA ASN A 372 17.47 -16.09 -3.44
C ASN A 372 17.24 -15.79 -1.94
N PRO A 373 16.58 -16.69 -1.17
CA PRO A 373 16.04 -17.99 -1.58
C PRO A 373 14.97 -17.90 -2.68
N ALA A 374 14.97 -18.90 -3.57
CA ALA A 374 14.01 -18.99 -4.67
C ALA A 374 12.66 -19.53 -4.20
N TYR A 375 11.56 -19.09 -4.82
CA TYR A 375 10.20 -19.45 -4.44
C TYR A 375 9.55 -20.49 -5.36
N ASN A 376 8.46 -21.10 -4.90
CA ASN A 376 7.60 -21.97 -5.71
C ASN A 376 6.51 -21.13 -6.41
N PRO A 377 6.53 -20.98 -7.75
CA PRO A 377 5.59 -20.11 -8.48
C PRO A 377 4.13 -20.62 -8.46
N ASN A 378 3.88 -21.83 -7.96
CA ASN A 378 2.52 -22.35 -7.73
C ASN A 378 1.94 -21.93 -6.36
N LEU A 379 2.74 -21.29 -5.50
CA LEU A 379 2.33 -20.81 -4.16
C LEU A 379 2.55 -19.29 -3.99
N VAL A 380 3.61 -18.77 -4.58
CA VAL A 380 4.02 -17.36 -4.56
C VAL A 380 3.86 -16.78 -5.97
N PHE A 381 3.34 -15.55 -6.10
CA PHE A 381 3.15 -14.87 -7.38
C PHE A 381 4.41 -14.10 -7.79
N ASP A 382 4.87 -13.18 -6.93
CA ASP A 382 6.18 -12.54 -7.01
C ASP A 382 6.80 -12.47 -5.60
N CYS A 383 8.11 -12.25 -5.55
CA CYS A 383 8.89 -12.28 -4.31
C CYS A 383 9.88 -11.12 -4.26
N LYS A 384 9.34 -9.90 -4.28
CA LYS A 384 10.02 -8.70 -3.80
C LYS A 384 9.93 -8.68 -2.26
N TRP A 385 11.03 -8.26 -1.62
CA TRP A 385 11.12 -8.14 -0.15
C TRP A 385 10.73 -6.73 0.31
N GLU A 386 9.56 -6.68 0.94
CA GLU A 386 8.86 -5.49 1.40
C GLU A 386 8.47 -5.66 2.88
N LEU A 387 9.12 -4.87 3.76
CA LEU A 387 8.90 -4.95 5.20
C LEU A 387 7.46 -4.62 5.62
N ASP A 388 6.81 -3.72 4.87
CA ASP A 388 5.40 -3.36 5.05
C ASP A 388 4.46 -4.55 4.88
N SER A 389 4.77 -5.54 4.03
CA SER A 389 3.94 -6.74 3.86
C SER A 389 3.83 -7.55 5.17
N LEU A 390 4.90 -7.64 5.96
CA LEU A 390 4.87 -8.27 7.29
C LEU A 390 4.19 -7.38 8.33
N ALA A 391 4.39 -6.06 8.25
CA ALA A 391 3.74 -5.10 9.13
C ALA A 391 2.21 -5.03 8.92
N SER A 392 1.74 -5.21 7.69
CA SER A 392 0.33 -5.31 7.31
C SER A 392 -0.37 -6.54 7.92
N PHE A 393 0.32 -7.68 8.00
CA PHE A 393 -0.19 -8.87 8.70
C PHE A 393 -0.38 -8.62 10.21
N LEU A 394 0.56 -7.93 10.85
CA LEU A 394 0.41 -7.54 12.26
C LEU A 394 -0.65 -6.44 12.45
N GLN A 395 -0.78 -5.51 11.51
CA GLN A 395 -1.84 -4.49 11.48
C GLN A 395 -3.23 -5.13 11.46
N ILE A 396 -3.50 -6.03 10.50
CA ILE A 396 -4.83 -6.64 10.36
C ILE A 396 -5.15 -7.57 11.55
N SER A 397 -4.13 -8.23 12.12
CA SER A 397 -4.25 -9.00 13.37
C SER A 397 -4.62 -8.13 14.56
N THR A 398 -3.91 -7.02 14.78
CA THR A 398 -4.13 -6.11 15.91
C THR A 398 -5.45 -5.36 15.80
N ALA A 399 -5.82 -4.90 14.61
CA ALA A 399 -7.10 -4.27 14.33
C ALA A 399 -8.27 -5.23 14.60
N TYR A 400 -8.16 -6.51 14.21
CA TYR A 400 -9.17 -7.52 14.55
C TYR A 400 -9.29 -7.70 16.06
N TYR A 401 -8.18 -7.98 16.75
CA TYR A 401 -8.19 -8.21 18.20
C TYR A 401 -8.76 -7.02 18.99
N GLN A 402 -8.36 -5.80 18.66
CA GLN A 402 -8.84 -4.57 19.32
C GLN A 402 -10.35 -4.35 19.15
N ARG A 403 -10.96 -4.87 18.08
CA ARG A 403 -12.39 -4.72 17.76
C ARG A 403 -13.27 -5.88 18.20
N THR A 404 -12.74 -7.10 18.28
CA THR A 404 -13.53 -8.29 18.65
C THR A 404 -13.22 -8.83 20.04
N ASN A 405 -12.02 -8.54 20.58
CA ASN A 405 -11.43 -9.20 21.76
C ASN A 405 -11.39 -10.74 21.65
N ASP A 406 -11.41 -11.29 20.43
CA ASP A 406 -11.30 -12.73 20.16
C ASP A 406 -9.83 -13.19 20.30
N LEU A 407 -9.40 -13.39 21.54
CA LEU A 407 -8.06 -13.92 21.85
C LEU A 407 -7.91 -15.39 21.42
N ALA A 408 -9.00 -16.17 21.52
CA ALA A 408 -9.02 -17.60 21.23
C ALA A 408 -8.84 -17.93 19.73
N PHE A 409 -8.98 -16.94 18.85
CA PHE A 409 -8.54 -17.05 17.47
C PHE A 409 -7.00 -17.09 17.32
N PHE A 410 -6.26 -16.28 18.06
CA PHE A 410 -4.80 -16.16 17.93
C PHE A 410 -4.00 -17.31 18.56
N ASP A 411 -4.64 -18.05 19.47
CA ASP A 411 -4.17 -19.30 20.07
C ASP A 411 -4.32 -20.51 19.12
N ARG A 412 -4.95 -20.34 17.96
CA ARG A 412 -5.21 -21.42 16.98
C ARG A 412 -4.33 -21.35 15.74
N TYR A 413 -4.14 -22.52 15.14
CA TYR A 413 -3.47 -22.74 13.86
C TYR A 413 -2.02 -22.21 13.83
N SER A 414 -1.72 -21.27 12.92
CA SER A 414 -0.35 -20.89 12.56
C SER A 414 0.03 -19.46 12.93
N TRP A 415 -0.81 -18.71 13.65
CA TRP A 415 -0.56 -17.27 13.89
C TRP A 415 0.77 -17.02 14.60
N VAL A 416 1.03 -17.68 15.74
CA VAL A 416 2.30 -17.55 16.50
C VAL A 416 3.51 -17.91 15.62
N SER A 417 3.40 -18.97 14.81
CA SER A 417 4.48 -19.40 13.91
C SER A 417 4.69 -18.47 12.71
N ALA A 418 3.66 -17.76 12.26
CA ALA A 418 3.78 -16.71 11.25
C ALA A 418 4.42 -15.44 11.83
N VAL A 419 4.09 -15.05 13.07
CA VAL A 419 4.78 -13.95 13.76
C VAL A 419 6.25 -14.28 13.99
N GLU A 420 6.59 -15.51 14.38
CA GLU A 420 7.97 -15.98 14.48
C GLU A 420 8.69 -15.87 13.11
N ALA A 421 8.14 -16.45 12.05
CA ALA A 421 8.74 -16.42 10.71
C ALA A 421 8.93 -14.97 10.18
N ALA A 422 7.99 -14.07 10.48
CA ALA A 422 8.09 -12.65 10.15
C ALA A 422 9.21 -11.94 10.96
N VAL A 423 9.28 -12.21 12.28
CA VAL A 423 10.31 -11.68 13.17
C VAL A 423 11.70 -12.16 12.78
N ASP A 424 11.86 -13.44 12.45
CA ASP A 424 13.14 -14.01 12.02
C ASP A 424 13.59 -13.46 10.66
N ALA A 425 12.69 -13.36 9.67
CA ALA A 425 13.02 -12.80 8.35
C ALA A 425 13.40 -11.32 8.42
N ALA A 426 12.61 -10.50 9.14
CA ALA A 426 12.93 -9.10 9.37
C ALA A 426 14.22 -8.96 10.21
N GLY A 427 14.42 -9.83 11.21
CA GLY A 427 15.61 -9.85 12.06
C GLY A 427 16.89 -10.14 11.27
N ALA A 428 16.86 -11.13 10.39
CA ALA A 428 17.97 -11.49 9.51
C ALA A 428 18.33 -10.37 8.52
N MET A 429 17.36 -9.54 8.13
CA MET A 429 17.57 -8.36 7.26
C MET A 429 18.00 -7.09 8.01
N ARG A 430 18.30 -7.16 9.32
CA ARG A 430 18.99 -6.07 10.04
C ARG A 430 20.49 -6.01 9.74
N VAL A 431 21.08 -7.11 9.25
CA VAL A 431 22.53 -7.23 9.03
C VAL A 431 23.00 -6.24 7.96
N GLY A 432 23.94 -5.38 8.35
CA GLY A 432 24.58 -4.40 7.47
C GLY A 432 25.43 -5.06 6.38
N THR A 433 25.73 -4.32 5.32
CA THR A 433 26.43 -4.84 4.13
C THR A 433 27.88 -5.22 4.39
N TYR A 434 28.53 -4.61 5.40
CA TYR A 434 29.94 -4.83 5.69
C TYR A 434 30.19 -5.22 7.16
N SER A 435 31.10 -6.19 7.35
CA SER A 435 31.64 -6.58 8.65
C SER A 435 32.49 -5.45 9.27
N LYS A 436 32.88 -5.57 10.53
CA LYS A 436 33.79 -4.62 11.20
C LYS A 436 35.19 -4.56 10.56
N GLU A 437 35.53 -5.57 9.79
CA GLU A 437 36.77 -5.71 9.00
C GLU A 437 36.57 -5.32 7.51
N GLY A 438 35.39 -4.82 7.13
CA GLY A 438 35.08 -4.36 5.77
C GLY A 438 34.75 -5.47 4.76
N LYS A 439 34.49 -6.70 5.21
CA LYS A 439 34.08 -7.80 4.31
C LYS A 439 32.59 -7.69 4.00
N VAL A 440 32.18 -8.02 2.77
CA VAL A 440 30.74 -8.12 2.43
C VAL A 440 30.11 -9.25 3.24
N GLU A 441 29.05 -8.93 4.00
CA GLU A 441 28.30 -9.92 4.77
C GLU A 441 27.26 -10.63 3.90
N LYS A 442 26.93 -11.89 4.26
CA LYS A 442 25.90 -12.64 3.54
C LYS A 442 24.51 -12.16 3.94
N SER A 443 23.87 -11.41 3.05
CA SER A 443 22.43 -11.06 3.15
C SER A 443 21.57 -12.33 3.21
N ALA A 444 20.54 -12.33 4.05
CA ALA A 444 19.62 -13.47 4.20
C ALA A 444 18.75 -13.68 2.95
N TRP A 445 18.43 -12.59 2.27
CA TRP A 445 17.74 -12.55 0.97
C TRP A 445 18.45 -11.58 0.01
N THR A 446 18.34 -11.86 -1.30
CA THR A 446 18.91 -11.09 -2.43
C THR A 446 18.03 -11.26 -3.68
N PHE A 447 18.00 -10.28 -4.60
CA PHE A 447 17.19 -10.34 -5.83
C PHE A 447 17.86 -9.69 -7.04
N THR A 448 17.86 -10.35 -8.20
CA THR A 448 18.19 -9.71 -9.49
C THR A 448 17.09 -9.94 -10.53
N GLY A 449 16.60 -8.87 -11.14
CA GLY A 449 15.65 -8.89 -12.25
C GLY A 449 16.34 -8.54 -13.58
N TRP A 450 16.04 -9.28 -14.66
CA TRP A 450 16.39 -8.86 -16.03
C TRP A 450 15.31 -7.92 -16.59
N THR A 451 15.64 -6.63 -16.66
CA THR A 451 14.69 -5.53 -16.87
C THR A 451 15.37 -4.34 -17.56
N ASN A 452 14.57 -3.44 -18.15
CA ASN A 452 15.00 -2.12 -18.62
C ASN A 452 14.55 -0.97 -17.70
N ARG A 453 13.87 -1.26 -16.60
CA ARG A 453 13.47 -0.31 -15.55
C ARG A 453 14.43 -0.42 -14.36
N GLY A 454 15.05 0.69 -13.98
CA GLY A 454 16.07 0.70 -12.92
C GLY A 454 15.56 0.32 -11.52
N SER A 455 14.25 0.42 -11.28
CA SER A 455 13.60 0.10 -10.00
C SER A 455 13.08 -1.35 -9.90
N GLU A 456 13.07 -2.12 -10.99
CA GLU A 456 12.58 -3.52 -10.99
C GLU A 456 13.73 -4.53 -10.71
N THR A 457 14.84 -4.07 -10.14
CA THR A 457 16.05 -4.87 -9.87
C THR A 457 16.94 -4.15 -8.86
N LEU A 458 17.87 -4.88 -8.21
CA LEU A 458 18.74 -4.32 -7.17
C LEU A 458 20.19 -4.18 -7.65
N THR A 459 20.87 -3.15 -7.15
CA THR A 459 22.31 -2.93 -7.35
C THR A 459 23.17 -3.99 -6.63
N ASN A 460 24.47 -4.00 -6.92
CA ASN A 460 25.49 -4.82 -6.23
C ASN A 460 25.13 -6.32 -6.21
N ASP A 461 24.97 -6.91 -7.40
CA ASP A 461 24.69 -8.35 -7.60
C ASP A 461 23.47 -8.87 -6.80
N GLY A 462 22.48 -7.99 -6.58
CA GLY A 462 21.23 -8.31 -5.89
C GLY A 462 21.21 -8.01 -4.39
N LEU A 463 22.24 -7.33 -3.86
CA LEU A 463 22.32 -6.91 -2.45
C LEU A 463 21.68 -5.55 -2.16
N GLY A 464 21.41 -4.74 -3.20
CA GLY A 464 21.02 -3.34 -3.07
C GLY A 464 22.18 -2.42 -2.65
N ASN A 465 21.90 -1.14 -2.39
CA ASN A 465 22.94 -0.17 -2.02
C ASN A 465 23.48 -0.41 -0.58
N PRO A 466 24.78 -0.18 -0.31
CA PRO A 466 25.38 -0.54 0.98
C PRO A 466 24.72 0.15 2.17
N THR A 467 24.57 -0.59 3.26
CA THR A 467 23.85 -0.17 4.47
C THR A 467 24.67 -0.50 5.73
N LYS A 468 24.64 0.36 6.74
CA LYS A 468 25.30 0.20 8.05
C LYS A 468 24.28 -0.15 9.12
N GLU A 469 24.51 -1.19 9.90
CA GLU A 469 23.58 -1.59 10.97
C GLU A 469 23.29 -0.44 11.96
N ASN A 470 22.00 -0.18 12.22
CA ASN A 470 21.57 0.84 13.17
C ASN A 470 20.43 0.43 14.11
N GLY A 471 19.79 -0.72 13.86
CA GLY A 471 18.61 -1.20 14.59
C GLY A 471 17.37 -1.37 13.70
N MET A 472 17.30 -0.62 12.59
CA MET A 472 16.29 -0.77 11.55
C MET A 472 16.52 -2.04 10.70
N VAL A 473 15.48 -2.43 9.96
CA VAL A 473 15.47 -3.54 9.00
C VAL A 473 15.69 -3.00 7.59
N ARG A 474 16.57 -3.64 6.82
CA ARG A 474 16.72 -3.38 5.38
C ARG A 474 15.50 -3.96 4.64
N THR A 475 14.67 -3.12 4.06
CA THR A 475 13.74 -3.52 3.00
C THR A 475 14.43 -3.33 1.64
N ALA A 476 14.07 -4.15 0.64
CA ALA A 476 14.70 -4.06 -0.68
C ALA A 476 13.82 -3.28 -1.66
N PHE A 477 12.51 -3.50 -1.57
CA PHE A 477 11.48 -2.82 -2.34
C PHE A 477 10.55 -2.03 -1.39
N ARG A 478 9.81 -1.09 -1.98
CA ARG A 478 8.86 -0.17 -1.35
C ARG A 478 7.42 -0.69 -1.45
N PRO A 479 6.45 -0.09 -0.72
CA PRO A 479 5.01 -0.31 -0.96
C PRO A 479 4.52 -0.08 -2.40
N SER A 480 5.30 0.57 -3.26
CA SER A 480 5.05 0.77 -4.69
C SER A 480 5.62 -0.36 -5.58
N ASP A 481 6.14 -1.44 -4.98
CA ASP A 481 6.91 -2.50 -5.63
C ASP A 481 8.21 -2.01 -6.33
N ASP A 482 8.64 -0.75 -6.17
CA ASP A 482 9.91 -0.20 -6.68
C ASP A 482 11.08 -0.42 -5.70
N ALA A 483 12.29 -0.64 -6.23
CA ALA A 483 13.50 -0.82 -5.43
C ALA A 483 13.88 0.46 -4.63
N CYS A 484 14.30 0.26 -3.37
CA CYS A 484 14.74 1.34 -2.49
C CYS A 484 16.11 1.90 -2.89
N ILE A 485 16.31 3.23 -2.75
CA ILE A 485 17.63 3.85 -2.99
C ILE A 485 18.55 3.60 -1.79
N TYR A 486 18.04 3.74 -0.57
CA TYR A 486 18.69 3.25 0.64
C TYR A 486 17.76 2.28 1.39
N GLN A 487 18.29 1.18 1.92
CA GLN A 487 17.45 0.05 2.33
C GLN A 487 16.71 0.25 3.66
N PHE A 488 17.07 1.25 4.49
CA PHE A 488 16.21 1.62 5.62
C PHE A 488 15.12 2.59 5.17
N LEU A 489 14.08 2.05 4.53
CA LEU A 489 12.82 2.75 4.30
C LEU A 489 12.19 3.07 5.66
N VAL A 490 12.10 4.36 5.99
CA VAL A 490 11.74 4.83 7.32
C VAL A 490 10.25 4.61 7.63
N PRO A 491 9.29 4.87 6.71
CA PRO A 491 7.87 4.60 6.96
C PRO A 491 7.58 3.11 7.24
N ALA A 492 8.16 2.19 6.47
CA ALA A 492 7.98 0.75 6.69
C ALA A 492 8.60 0.29 8.02
N ASN A 493 9.74 0.87 8.43
CA ASN A 493 10.34 0.61 9.73
C ASN A 493 9.48 1.17 10.89
N MET A 494 8.87 2.35 10.74
CA MET A 494 7.90 2.88 11.71
C MET A 494 6.68 1.98 11.83
N MET A 495 6.13 1.51 10.71
CA MET A 495 4.97 0.61 10.67
C MET A 495 5.28 -0.73 11.34
N TRP A 496 6.44 -1.33 11.03
CA TRP A 496 6.89 -2.59 11.64
C TRP A 496 7.10 -2.44 13.16
N ALA A 497 7.80 -1.40 13.62
CA ALA A 497 8.00 -1.15 15.05
C ALA A 497 6.67 -0.94 15.79
N LYS A 498 5.74 -0.17 15.23
CA LYS A 498 4.40 0.03 15.80
C LYS A 498 3.66 -1.29 15.98
N TYR A 499 3.57 -2.10 14.92
CA TYR A 499 2.73 -3.30 14.97
C TYR A 499 3.40 -4.50 15.64
N LEU A 500 4.74 -4.52 15.78
CA LEU A 500 5.42 -5.38 16.75
C LEU A 500 4.99 -5.06 18.19
N GLU A 501 4.95 -3.78 18.58
CA GLU A 501 4.50 -3.37 19.91
C GLU A 501 3.02 -3.73 20.13
N GLU A 502 2.12 -3.38 19.20
CA GLU A 502 0.69 -3.68 19.33
C GLU A 502 0.40 -5.20 19.35
N ALA A 503 1.04 -5.99 18.48
CA ALA A 503 0.86 -7.44 18.45
C ALA A 503 1.48 -8.16 19.66
N SER A 504 2.49 -7.55 20.32
CA SER A 504 3.03 -8.11 21.57
C SER A 504 1.98 -8.19 22.70
N PHE A 505 0.94 -7.34 22.69
CA PHE A 505 -0.19 -7.42 23.64
C PHE A 505 -1.22 -8.52 23.32
N ILE A 506 -1.11 -9.17 22.17
CA ILE A 506 -1.81 -10.42 21.85
C ILE A 506 -0.93 -11.57 22.35
N MET A 507 0.33 -11.59 21.90
CA MET A 507 1.32 -12.62 22.21
C MET A 507 1.51 -12.84 23.73
N GLU A 508 1.56 -11.76 24.51
CA GLU A 508 1.68 -11.78 25.99
C GLU A 508 0.52 -12.47 26.72
N LYS A 509 -0.61 -12.72 26.04
CA LYS A 509 -1.83 -13.31 26.62
C LYS A 509 -2.07 -14.76 26.21
N LEU A 510 -1.24 -15.34 25.36
CA LEU A 510 -1.33 -16.74 24.94
C LEU A 510 -0.63 -17.63 25.97
N ASP A 511 -1.20 -18.82 26.26
CA ASP A 511 -0.67 -19.75 27.27
C ASP A 511 0.41 -20.68 26.67
N ASP A 512 1.38 -20.08 25.96
CA ASP A 512 2.47 -20.77 25.25
C ASP A 512 3.83 -20.17 25.61
N ALA A 513 4.77 -21.00 26.06
CA ALA A 513 6.14 -20.60 26.40
C ALA A 513 6.94 -20.02 25.21
N LYS A 514 6.57 -20.38 23.97
CA LYS A 514 7.08 -19.75 22.74
C LYS A 514 6.60 -18.30 22.63
N ALA A 515 5.35 -18.03 22.99
CA ALA A 515 4.76 -16.70 22.96
C ALA A 515 5.37 -15.77 24.03
N GLU A 516 5.69 -16.27 25.23
CA GLU A 516 6.41 -15.50 26.27
C GLU A 516 7.77 -14.97 25.74
N ASN A 517 8.57 -15.84 25.14
CA ASN A 517 9.86 -15.47 24.55
C ASN A 517 9.67 -14.48 23.37
N LEU A 518 8.77 -14.80 22.45
CA LEU A 518 8.52 -13.99 21.24
C LEU A 518 7.99 -12.59 21.59
N THR A 519 7.16 -12.45 22.64
CA THR A 519 6.71 -11.17 23.19
C THR A 519 7.89 -10.24 23.54
N THR A 520 8.92 -10.80 24.18
CA THR A 520 10.12 -10.04 24.55
C THR A 520 10.91 -9.63 23.31
N VAL A 521 11.13 -10.57 22.37
CA VAL A 521 11.84 -10.30 21.11
C VAL A 521 11.15 -9.21 20.28
N MET A 522 9.81 -9.24 20.17
CA MET A 522 9.04 -8.23 19.42
C MET A 522 9.24 -6.83 20.01
N ARG A 523 9.22 -6.70 21.35
CA ARG A 523 9.37 -5.42 22.06
C ARG A 523 10.80 -4.87 21.95
N ASP A 524 11.81 -5.70 22.14
CA ASP A 524 13.23 -5.30 21.97
C ASP A 524 13.57 -4.95 20.52
N PHE A 525 12.94 -5.62 19.55
CA PHE A 525 13.09 -5.31 18.13
C PHE A 525 12.47 -3.94 17.80
N ALA A 526 11.22 -3.69 18.19
CA ALA A 526 10.58 -2.38 18.00
C ALA A 526 11.36 -1.23 18.64
N TYR A 527 11.83 -1.40 19.88
CA TYR A 527 12.70 -0.43 20.55
C TYR A 527 14.01 -0.22 19.78
N GLY A 528 14.64 -1.28 19.28
CA GLY A 528 15.83 -1.20 18.43
C GLY A 528 15.62 -0.42 17.13
N ILE A 529 14.48 -0.59 16.48
CA ILE A 529 14.10 0.16 15.26
C ILE A 529 13.92 1.63 15.58
N ARG A 530 13.12 1.98 16.60
CA ARG A 530 12.92 3.38 17.06
C ARG A 530 14.25 4.06 17.37
N ARG A 531 15.14 3.37 18.08
CA ARG A 531 16.51 3.84 18.38
C ARG A 531 17.42 4.02 17.16
N GLY A 532 17.12 3.38 16.03
CA GLY A 532 17.76 3.63 14.74
C GLY A 532 17.19 4.84 14.02
N ILE A 533 15.85 4.99 14.03
CA ILE A 533 15.11 6.13 13.47
C ILE A 533 15.55 7.43 14.15
N ASP A 534 15.52 7.48 15.49
CA ASP A 534 15.91 8.64 16.32
C ASP A 534 17.35 9.11 16.05
N ARG A 535 18.21 8.22 15.53
CA ARG A 535 19.66 8.43 15.38
C ARG A 535 20.06 8.83 13.97
N ASP A 536 19.48 8.18 12.96
CA ASP A 536 19.92 8.28 11.56
C ASP A 536 18.84 8.87 10.62
N ALA A 537 17.56 8.82 10.99
CA ALA A 537 16.44 9.19 10.12
C ALA A 537 15.77 10.54 10.44
N ILE A 538 16.00 11.11 11.63
CA ILE A 538 15.65 12.51 11.91
C ILE A 538 16.76 13.41 11.36
N VAL A 539 16.40 14.31 10.44
CA VAL A 539 17.35 15.07 9.61
C VAL A 539 16.96 16.54 9.55
N HIS A 540 17.94 17.44 9.67
CA HIS A 540 17.70 18.89 9.70
C HIS A 540 17.63 19.48 8.28
N HIS A 541 16.41 19.71 7.78
CA HIS A 541 16.19 20.37 6.50
C HIS A 541 16.21 21.90 6.64
N ARG A 542 17.05 22.57 5.85
CA ARG A 542 17.30 24.04 5.90
C ARG A 542 16.04 24.89 6.00
N ASP A 543 14.99 24.53 5.27
CA ASP A 543 13.78 25.35 5.14
C ASP A 543 12.57 24.81 5.95
N PHE A 544 12.69 23.63 6.56
CA PHE A 544 11.59 22.97 7.30
C PHE A 544 11.91 22.58 8.75
N GLY A 545 13.18 22.68 9.17
CA GLY A 545 13.63 22.20 10.47
C GLY A 545 13.84 20.69 10.48
N ASP A 546 13.65 20.05 11.62
CA ASP A 546 13.87 18.62 11.78
C ASP A 546 12.70 17.84 11.16
N ILE A 547 12.99 17.03 10.13
CA ILE A 547 12.04 16.18 9.41
C ILE A 547 12.50 14.71 9.48
N PHE A 548 11.65 13.78 9.05
CA PHE A 548 12.10 12.43 8.73
C PHE A 548 12.63 12.36 7.29
N ALA A 549 13.74 11.65 7.08
CA ALA A 549 14.10 11.18 5.75
C ALA A 549 13.21 9.99 5.35
N TYR A 550 12.97 9.81 4.04
CA TYR A 550 12.19 8.69 3.52
C TYR A 550 12.98 7.38 3.54
N GLU A 551 14.24 7.43 3.12
CA GLU A 551 15.19 6.31 3.18
C GLU A 551 16.55 6.78 3.70
N VAL A 552 17.24 5.94 4.48
CA VAL A 552 18.62 6.19 4.94
C VAL A 552 19.51 4.94 4.86
N ASP A 553 20.84 5.12 4.88
CA ASP A 553 21.82 4.03 4.80
C ASP A 553 22.60 3.76 6.11
N GLY A 554 22.45 4.61 7.13
CA GLY A 554 23.23 4.56 8.38
C GLY A 554 24.70 5.00 8.27
N TYR A 555 25.21 5.28 7.07
CA TYR A 555 26.49 5.95 6.83
C TYR A 555 26.35 7.48 6.77
N GLY A 556 25.17 7.99 6.42
CA GLY A 556 24.86 9.41 6.27
C GLY A 556 24.17 9.77 4.95
N GLY A 557 23.93 8.78 4.07
CA GLY A 557 23.04 8.92 2.91
C GLY A 557 21.60 9.07 3.36
N GLN A 558 20.90 10.04 2.78
CA GLN A 558 19.55 10.46 3.14
C GLN A 558 18.77 10.74 1.85
N ASN A 559 17.61 10.11 1.70
CA ASN A 559 16.67 10.40 0.61
C ASN A 559 15.53 11.26 1.17
N LEU A 560 15.41 12.51 0.69
CA LEU A 560 14.43 13.49 1.15
C LEU A 560 13.33 13.63 0.10
N MET A 561 12.36 12.72 0.16
CA MET A 561 11.17 12.66 -0.70
C MET A 561 9.97 12.19 0.15
N ASP A 562 8.83 11.95 -0.49
CA ASP A 562 7.82 11.02 0.00
C ASP A 562 7.21 10.27 -1.21
N ASP A 563 6.51 9.16 -0.97
CA ASP A 563 5.95 8.29 -2.02
C ASP A 563 4.45 8.10 -1.76
N GLY A 564 3.67 9.12 -2.17
CA GLY A 564 2.22 9.19 -1.94
C GLY A 564 1.82 10.26 -0.90
N GLU A 565 0.70 10.93 -1.17
CA GLU A 565 0.05 11.96 -0.32
C GLU A 565 0.89 13.21 0.04
N LYS A 566 0.24 14.16 0.74
CA LYS A 566 0.74 15.50 1.11
C LYS A 566 0.00 16.01 2.34
N ALA A 567 0.65 16.83 3.17
CA ALA A 567 -0.03 17.57 4.23
C ALA A 567 0.59 18.97 4.48
N HIS A 568 -0.24 20.02 4.46
CA HIS A 568 -0.05 21.23 5.27
C HIS A 568 -1.35 22.04 5.40
N ASP A 569 -1.37 22.96 6.37
CA ASP A 569 -2.57 23.65 6.85
C ASP A 569 -3.20 24.70 5.90
N MET A 570 -4.34 24.34 5.32
CA MET A 570 -5.61 25.06 5.54
C MET A 570 -6.74 24.02 5.49
N MET A 571 -6.81 23.17 6.53
CA MET A 571 -7.39 21.82 6.49
C MET A 571 -8.74 21.67 5.76
N GLN A 572 -9.70 22.58 5.92
CA GLN A 572 -11.00 22.45 5.26
C GLN A 572 -10.99 22.87 3.78
N GLU A 573 -10.32 23.96 3.42
CA GLU A 573 -10.15 24.36 2.02
C GLU A 573 -9.27 23.35 1.26
N GLU A 574 -8.22 22.84 1.91
CA GLU A 574 -7.36 21.80 1.35
C GLU A 574 -8.10 20.47 1.16
N VAL A 575 -8.84 19.98 2.16
CA VAL A 575 -9.68 18.75 2.00
C VAL A 575 -10.72 18.92 0.90
N ASN A 576 -11.39 20.08 0.82
CA ASN A 576 -12.36 20.32 -0.25
C ASN A 576 -11.70 20.37 -1.63
N GLY A 577 -10.51 20.98 -1.75
CA GLY A 577 -9.71 20.97 -2.96
C GLY A 577 -9.22 19.57 -3.36
N GLN A 578 -8.82 18.74 -2.38
CA GLN A 578 -8.40 17.36 -2.60
C GLN A 578 -9.57 16.47 -3.05
N LEU A 579 -10.73 16.58 -2.41
CA LEU A 579 -11.96 15.91 -2.86
C LEU A 579 -12.35 16.34 -4.29
N GLN A 580 -12.23 17.63 -4.62
CA GLN A 580 -12.48 18.12 -5.98
C GLN A 580 -11.51 17.52 -7.01
N MET A 581 -10.21 17.47 -6.68
CA MET A 581 -9.20 16.85 -7.54
C MET A 581 -9.48 15.35 -7.75
N VAL A 582 -9.86 14.61 -6.69
CA VAL A 582 -10.25 13.20 -6.82
C VAL A 582 -11.47 13.05 -7.73
N LEU A 583 -12.53 13.84 -7.51
CA LEU A 583 -13.74 13.83 -8.35
C LEU A 583 -13.46 14.15 -9.83
N ASP A 584 -12.58 15.09 -10.14
CA ASP A 584 -12.25 15.43 -11.53
C ASP A 584 -11.28 14.41 -12.16
N SER A 585 -10.54 13.63 -11.36
CA SER A 585 -9.53 12.68 -11.85
C SER A 585 -10.05 11.32 -12.36
N THR A 586 -11.34 10.98 -12.14
CA THR A 586 -11.86 9.62 -12.39
C THR A 586 -12.15 9.29 -13.87
N THR A 587 -11.87 10.18 -14.83
CA THR A 587 -12.33 10.08 -16.24
C THR A 587 -13.83 9.82 -16.44
N GLY A 588 -14.67 10.26 -15.50
CA GLY A 588 -16.13 10.01 -15.53
C GLY A 588 -16.57 8.61 -15.10
N LYS A 589 -15.68 7.67 -14.76
CA LYS A 589 -16.05 6.30 -14.34
C LYS A 589 -16.68 6.19 -12.95
N GLY A 590 -16.52 7.21 -12.10
CA GLY A 590 -16.96 7.18 -10.70
C GLY A 590 -16.26 6.11 -9.85
N VAL A 591 -14.95 5.92 -10.02
CA VAL A 591 -14.07 5.06 -9.21
C VAL A 591 -12.67 5.69 -9.11
N VAL A 592 -11.86 5.26 -8.13
CA VAL A 592 -10.47 5.75 -7.97
C VAL A 592 -9.51 4.94 -8.87
N HIS A 593 -8.47 5.61 -9.37
CA HIS A 593 -7.37 5.01 -10.13
C HIS A 593 -6.09 4.90 -9.28
N GLU A 594 -5.12 4.08 -9.67
CA GLU A 594 -3.76 4.10 -9.09
C GLU A 594 -3.02 5.36 -9.56
N SER A 595 -2.76 5.43 -10.86
CA SER A 595 -2.16 6.54 -11.61
C SER A 595 -3.14 7.61 -12.10
N VAL A 596 -2.87 8.92 -12.03
CA VAL A 596 -3.49 9.91 -12.96
C VAL A 596 -2.47 10.99 -13.35
N ASN A 597 -2.35 11.26 -14.66
CA ASN A 597 -1.46 12.28 -15.19
C ASN A 597 -1.99 13.70 -14.88
N ALA A 598 -1.20 14.48 -14.15
CA ALA A 598 -1.53 15.84 -13.70
C ALA A 598 -1.85 16.86 -14.81
N TRP A 599 -1.63 16.52 -16.09
CA TRP A 599 -1.96 17.36 -17.25
C TRP A 599 -3.02 16.77 -18.18
N ASN A 600 -3.48 15.54 -17.92
CA ASN A 600 -4.43 14.82 -18.77
C ASN A 600 -5.14 13.71 -17.97
N GLU A 601 -6.34 13.97 -17.47
CA GLU A 601 -7.15 13.00 -16.73
C GLU A 601 -7.30 11.65 -17.44
N TYR A 602 -7.33 11.63 -18.79
CA TYR A 602 -7.49 10.43 -19.61
C TYR A 602 -6.26 9.51 -19.68
N ASP A 603 -5.15 9.88 -19.05
CA ASP A 603 -3.92 9.09 -18.95
C ASP A 603 -3.70 8.68 -17.48
N TRP A 604 -4.02 7.41 -17.18
CA TRP A 604 -4.14 6.85 -15.84
C TRP A 604 -3.74 5.36 -15.83
N SER A 605 -3.43 4.81 -14.66
CA SER A 605 -3.18 3.37 -14.47
C SER A 605 -4.17 2.75 -13.48
N ARG A 606 -4.45 1.46 -13.68
CA ARG A 606 -5.34 0.57 -12.89
C ARG A 606 -6.67 1.20 -12.46
N ALA A 607 -7.74 0.90 -13.20
CA ALA A 607 -9.09 1.37 -12.86
C ALA A 607 -9.79 0.51 -11.81
N TRP A 608 -9.30 -0.70 -11.56
CA TRP A 608 -9.85 -1.64 -10.58
C TRP A 608 -8.79 -1.93 -9.53
N PHE A 609 -8.70 -1.03 -8.54
CA PHE A 609 -7.70 -1.09 -7.48
C PHE A 609 -8.38 -0.91 -6.11
N GLY A 610 -8.41 -1.99 -5.33
CA GLY A 610 -9.29 -2.09 -4.17
C GLY A 610 -8.85 -1.23 -2.99
N TRP A 611 -7.53 -1.07 -2.83
CA TRP A 611 -6.94 -0.30 -1.74
C TRP A 611 -7.27 1.19 -1.86
N ALA A 612 -7.02 1.81 -3.02
CA ALA A 612 -7.35 3.22 -3.25
C ALA A 612 -8.86 3.52 -3.13
N ASN A 613 -9.71 2.59 -3.62
CA ASN A 613 -11.16 2.65 -3.46
C ASN A 613 -11.59 2.56 -1.97
N GLY A 614 -10.93 1.73 -1.17
CA GLY A 614 -11.14 1.63 0.29
C GLY A 614 -10.73 2.88 1.05
N LEU A 615 -9.55 3.44 0.75
CA LEU A 615 -9.03 4.67 1.37
C LEU A 615 -9.95 5.87 1.15
N LEU A 616 -10.52 6.04 -0.04
CA LEU A 616 -11.50 7.11 -0.28
C LEU A 616 -12.75 6.93 0.57
N GLY A 617 -13.24 5.70 0.71
CA GLY A 617 -14.36 5.38 1.59
C GLY A 617 -14.06 5.70 3.06
N GLU A 618 -12.88 5.33 3.55
CA GLU A 618 -12.40 5.71 4.88
C GLU A 618 -12.34 7.23 5.08
N LEU A 619 -11.82 7.98 4.10
CA LEU A 619 -11.76 9.45 4.16
C LEU A 619 -13.17 10.05 4.28
N ILE A 620 -14.10 9.60 3.44
CA ILE A 620 -15.48 10.10 3.43
C ILE A 620 -16.20 9.73 4.74
N LEU A 621 -15.95 8.56 5.34
CA LEU A 621 -16.47 8.24 6.67
C LEU A 621 -15.89 9.13 7.77
N LYS A 622 -14.56 9.33 7.80
CA LYS A 622 -13.88 10.17 8.80
C LYS A 622 -14.32 11.65 8.73
N LEU A 623 -14.72 12.12 7.55
CA LEU A 623 -15.31 13.46 7.37
C LEU A 623 -16.78 13.51 7.82
N ALA A 624 -17.57 12.47 7.55
CA ALA A 624 -18.97 12.38 8.02
C ALA A 624 -19.06 12.29 9.54
N GLU A 625 -18.21 11.50 10.19
CA GLU A 625 -18.10 11.44 11.66
C GLU A 625 -17.73 12.79 12.28
N ARG A 626 -16.92 13.60 11.56
CA ARG A 626 -16.60 14.99 11.97
C ARG A 626 -17.77 15.95 11.78
N ASP A 627 -18.55 15.84 10.70
CA ASP A 627 -19.79 16.61 10.48
C ASP A 627 -20.88 16.30 11.51
N GLU A 628 -21.02 15.02 11.88
CA GLU A 628 -21.89 14.56 12.97
C GLU A 628 -21.42 15.16 14.32
N ALA A 629 -20.13 15.05 14.64
CA ALA A 629 -19.56 15.56 15.89
C ALA A 629 -19.56 17.10 16.02
N ALA A 630 -19.48 17.84 14.90
CA ALA A 630 -19.50 19.31 14.89
C ALA A 630 -20.90 19.92 15.14
N GLY A 631 -21.96 19.13 15.04
CA GLY A 631 -23.35 19.59 15.20
C GLY A 631 -23.78 20.60 14.14
N GLU A 632 -24.86 21.34 14.40
CA GLU A 632 -25.40 22.36 13.48
C GLU A 632 -24.60 23.67 13.44
N SER A 633 -23.59 23.81 14.31
CA SER A 633 -22.84 25.05 14.55
C SER A 633 -21.42 25.07 13.98
N GLY A 634 -20.99 24.00 13.31
CA GLY A 634 -19.68 23.91 12.66
C GLY A 634 -19.76 23.95 11.14
N ASP A 635 -18.67 24.34 10.50
CA ASP A 635 -18.53 24.31 9.04
C ASP A 635 -18.48 22.86 8.54
N ARG A 636 -19.62 22.35 8.08
CA ARG A 636 -19.80 20.96 7.64
C ARG A 636 -19.27 20.71 6.23
N TRP A 637 -18.43 19.69 6.07
CA TRP A 637 -17.84 19.26 4.80
C TRP A 637 -18.88 18.78 3.77
N PHE A 638 -19.93 18.09 4.21
CA PHE A 638 -20.92 17.46 3.31
C PHE A 638 -22.30 18.14 3.29
N ALA A 639 -22.46 19.25 4.00
CA ALA A 639 -23.71 20.04 3.98
C ALA A 639 -23.94 20.83 2.67
N GLN A 640 -22.97 20.84 1.75
CA GLN A 640 -23.01 21.58 0.49
C GLN A 640 -22.59 20.68 -0.70
N SER A 641 -22.81 21.17 -1.94
CA SER A 641 -22.43 20.48 -3.18
C SER A 641 -21.09 20.98 -3.73
N PHE A 642 -20.40 20.12 -4.47
CA PHE A 642 -19.04 20.27 -5.02
C PHE A 642 -19.05 20.58 -6.54
N GLN A 643 -20.05 21.31 -7.04
CA GLN A 643 -20.39 21.42 -8.49
C GLN A 643 -20.24 22.82 -9.12
#